data_AF-J4H032-F1
#
_entry.id   AF-J4H032-F1
#
_cell.length_a   1.000
_cell.length_b   1.000
_cell.length_c   1.000
_cell.angle_alpha   90.00
_cell.angle_beta   90.00
_cell.angle_gamma   90.00
#
_symmetry.space_group_name_H-M   'P 1'
#
loop_
_entity.id
_entity.type
_entity.pdbx_description
1 polymer ?
#
loop_
_entity_poly.entity_id
_entity_poly.type
_entity_poly.pdbx_seq_one_letter_code
_entity_poly.pdbx_strand_id
1 'polypeptide(L)'
;MQLFIPKVEIADLMWSVPPPTPEEALQAHQVTRIENLAALPGALNEQLKAYPDAAFHILPANSPLFPTLPAEYAALILSNNVLVTDKYLLTAVHRARLTKDHDEIEAIKKATAISSRAHEVVMRVLGQGVRGAITRGKGAGVGRPLLPSEWLIEKEAEAEALFVASCRREGSIHQAYLPIVAASTRASTLHYCCNDREFAWGPVPPNVHENGDCLSHDETRQLHPQVLLIDAACEWDCYASDITRTMPVGNGGKFTPEARAIYELVLEMQKLSMEALKPGVHWDVIQLLCHRTLVRGFQRLGIFLNPNSPNSGSWNAEEAILASGVSSAFYPHGVGHSLGLDVHDVPSASKPEKNDTLGKGVEIGHESFYTYLRLRLPLEEGMVVTVEPGVYFSPHLLAPVRDSRHIDHNVLRRYESVGGVRIEDVVLITRGGSENLTTVRSDPDWIEANGVSQVASSLAGSEIPETRLQDLPLGSLSVLAESLESLIISKAEKSYIQTSLHANPPLRADGRSLLDFRTVLLETGVAPLANGSAKLNVGKIRLEGGGGTEVLAAAKLEVEDVQQGDGVDGGRIACSVTCSPAAYPYLTSNALDELQYDMTAVLHQTLSHPSLHPKNLGILPGKKSWLLSLDVVVLADAGNVYDAVFMASRAALWDTKVPRTRPIQYQARGSTLAPRNADVDMDGDASEQQATSGFDTRDMTKTAADFELPDYWDEGEVLDSRDIWPVCVTLNMSPPIHFLDATPPEEASTPLKLMLAFSFPLGSPCSLQAMRLLGPGELTTVQLRALIAEGEKYARDIFTALEAKLHDEDARRHVKARDKFAVR
;
A
#
# COMPACT_ATOMS: atom_id res chain seq x y z
N MET A 1 -32.38 27.44 8.61
CA MET A 1 -31.18 26.91 7.93
C MET A 1 -31.04 27.61 6.59
N GLN A 2 -29.89 28.24 6.31
CA GLN A 2 -29.63 28.88 5.02
C GLN A 2 -28.53 28.09 4.31
N LEU A 3 -28.75 27.71 3.05
CA LEU A 3 -27.78 26.98 2.24
C LEU A 3 -27.24 27.91 1.15
N PHE A 4 -25.92 27.94 1.01
CA PHE A 4 -25.23 28.75 0.01
C PHE A 4 -24.59 27.83 -1.02
N ILE A 5 -25.05 27.91 -2.27
CA ILE A 5 -24.58 27.08 -3.37
C ILE A 5 -23.69 27.87 -4.35
N PRO A 6 -22.75 27.22 -5.05
CA PRO A 6 -22.02 27.86 -6.12
C PRO A 6 -22.97 28.29 -7.24
N LYS A 7 -22.71 29.46 -7.84
CA LYS A 7 -23.47 29.92 -9.00
C LYS A 7 -23.02 29.13 -10.23
N VAL A 8 -23.98 28.72 -11.06
CA VAL A 8 -23.68 28.10 -12.36
C VAL A 8 -23.01 29.13 -13.26
N GLU A 9 -21.79 28.84 -13.71
CA GLU A 9 -21.10 29.60 -14.75
C GLU A 9 -21.15 28.84 -16.07
N ILE A 10 -21.46 29.55 -17.17
CA ILE A 10 -21.73 28.92 -18.48
C ILE A 10 -20.51 28.12 -18.97
N ALA A 11 -19.31 28.57 -18.63
CA ALA A 11 -18.08 27.88 -18.98
C ALA A 11 -17.97 26.48 -18.34
N ASP A 12 -18.53 26.30 -17.14
CA ASP A 12 -18.42 25.07 -16.34
C ASP A 12 -19.41 24.00 -16.79
N LEU A 13 -20.50 24.39 -17.46
CA LEU A 13 -21.52 23.47 -17.99
C LEU A 13 -20.96 22.45 -19.01
N MET A 14 -19.82 22.76 -19.63
CA MET A 14 -19.13 21.84 -20.54
C MET A 14 -18.19 20.88 -19.80
N TRP A 15 -17.74 21.23 -18.59
CA TRP A 15 -16.73 20.49 -17.83
C TRP A 15 -17.32 19.57 -16.78
N SER A 16 -18.43 19.97 -16.19
CA SER A 16 -19.01 19.30 -15.03
C SER A 16 -20.53 19.43 -15.04
N VAL A 17 -21.18 18.51 -14.34
CA VAL A 17 -22.62 18.63 -14.05
C VAL A 17 -22.82 19.92 -13.26
N PRO A 18 -23.74 20.82 -13.67
CA PRO A 18 -23.98 22.05 -12.94
C PRO A 18 -24.37 21.78 -11.49
N PRO A 19 -24.03 22.69 -10.55
CA PRO A 19 -24.66 22.67 -9.25
C PRO A 19 -26.19 22.78 -9.40
N PRO A 20 -26.97 22.21 -8.47
CA PRO A 20 -28.42 22.26 -8.54
C PRO A 20 -28.90 23.71 -8.57
N THR A 21 -29.96 24.00 -9.33
CA THR A 21 -30.61 25.31 -9.27
C THR A 21 -31.14 25.58 -7.86
N PRO A 22 -31.34 26.85 -7.45
CA PRO A 22 -31.93 27.14 -6.14
C PRO A 22 -33.29 26.47 -5.92
N GLU A 23 -34.09 26.28 -6.97
CA GLU A 23 -35.37 25.57 -6.90
C GLU A 23 -35.18 24.06 -6.68
N GLU A 24 -34.28 23.43 -7.42
CA GLU A 24 -33.93 22.01 -7.25
C GLU A 24 -33.31 21.76 -5.88
N ALA A 25 -32.40 22.63 -5.43
CA ALA A 25 -31.77 22.54 -4.12
C ALA A 25 -32.79 22.73 -2.99
N LEU A 26 -33.84 23.56 -3.19
CA LEU A 26 -34.89 23.78 -2.19
C LEU A 26 -35.83 22.57 -2.09
N GLN A 27 -36.00 21.84 -3.19
CA GLN A 27 -36.73 20.58 -3.20
C GLN A 27 -35.89 19.43 -2.63
N ALA A 28 -34.57 19.42 -2.87
CA ALA A 28 -33.66 18.35 -2.47
C ALA A 28 -33.18 18.47 -1.00
N HIS A 29 -33.08 19.69 -0.47
CA HIS A 29 -32.58 19.93 0.89
C HIS A 29 -33.67 20.57 1.76
N GLN A 30 -33.82 20.09 3.00
CA GLN A 30 -34.78 20.63 3.97
C GLN A 30 -34.31 21.97 4.57
N VAL A 31 -34.08 22.97 3.72
CA VAL A 31 -33.52 24.29 4.05
C VAL A 31 -34.57 25.39 3.95
N THR A 32 -34.38 26.47 4.70
CA THR A 32 -35.34 27.58 4.78
C THR A 32 -35.13 28.62 3.68
N ARG A 33 -33.88 28.80 3.23
CA ARG A 33 -33.48 29.76 2.20
C ARG A 33 -32.27 29.21 1.45
N ILE A 34 -32.23 29.42 0.15
CA ILE A 34 -31.10 29.08 -0.71
C ILE A 34 -30.64 30.32 -1.43
N GLU A 35 -29.35 30.58 -1.36
CA GLU A 35 -28.71 31.70 -2.06
C GLU A 35 -27.41 31.25 -2.72
N ASN A 36 -26.88 32.09 -3.59
CA ASN A 36 -25.55 31.87 -4.14
C ASN A 36 -24.49 32.28 -3.10
N LEU A 37 -23.31 31.66 -3.16
CA LEU A 37 -22.20 31.95 -2.25
C LEU A 37 -21.84 33.45 -2.15
N ALA A 38 -22.00 34.21 -3.23
CA ALA A 38 -21.78 35.66 -3.25
C ALA A 38 -22.69 36.46 -2.29
N ALA A 39 -23.83 35.90 -1.88
CA ALA A 39 -24.75 36.53 -0.92
C ALA A 39 -24.35 36.31 0.55
N LEU A 40 -23.45 35.37 0.83
CA LEU A 40 -23.05 34.99 2.18
C LEU A 40 -22.57 36.17 3.05
N PRO A 41 -21.71 37.11 2.57
CA PRO A 41 -21.33 38.29 3.36
C PRO A 41 -22.52 39.18 3.76
N GLY A 42 -23.50 39.32 2.87
CA GLY A 42 -24.72 40.08 3.12
C GLY A 42 -25.58 39.41 4.20
N ALA A 43 -25.79 38.10 4.05
CA ALA A 43 -26.54 37.30 5.02
C ALA A 43 -25.89 37.31 6.42
N LEU A 44 -24.56 37.20 6.49
CA LEU A 44 -23.81 37.30 7.75
C LEU A 44 -24.02 38.67 8.41
N ASN A 45 -23.92 39.77 7.64
CA ASN A 45 -24.19 41.12 8.15
C ASN A 45 -25.62 41.31 8.65
N GLU A 46 -26.62 40.73 7.99
CA GLU A 46 -28.00 40.74 8.45
C GLU A 46 -28.16 40.03 9.80
N GLN A 47 -27.54 38.86 9.96
CA GLN A 47 -27.58 38.12 11.23
C GLN A 47 -26.84 38.88 12.35
N LEU A 48 -25.67 39.46 12.07
CA LEU A 48 -24.91 40.27 13.01
C LEU A 48 -25.70 41.50 13.50
N LYS A 49 -26.45 42.16 12.62
CA LYS A 49 -27.32 43.29 12.99
C LYS A 49 -28.53 42.86 13.80
N ALA A 50 -29.12 41.71 13.46
CA ALA A 50 -30.29 41.18 14.16
C ALA A 50 -29.95 40.69 15.57
N TYR A 51 -28.73 40.15 15.75
CA TYR A 51 -28.27 39.56 17.00
C TYR A 51 -26.86 40.05 17.38
N PRO A 52 -26.72 41.30 17.85
CA PRO A 52 -25.41 41.90 18.14
C PRO A 52 -24.64 41.22 19.27
N ASP A 53 -25.35 40.54 20.18
CA ASP A 53 -24.74 39.82 21.32
C ASP A 53 -24.52 38.32 21.07
N ALA A 54 -24.82 37.82 19.86
CA ALA A 54 -24.71 36.39 19.55
C ALA A 54 -23.25 35.95 19.42
N ALA A 55 -22.95 34.71 19.83
CA ALA A 55 -21.66 34.08 19.59
C ALA A 55 -21.67 33.34 18.23
N PHE A 56 -20.58 33.48 17.47
CA PHE A 56 -20.36 32.75 16.23
C PHE A 56 -19.53 31.50 16.51
N HIS A 57 -20.16 30.35 16.33
CA HIS A 57 -19.53 29.06 16.50
C HIS A 57 -19.00 28.57 15.15
N ILE A 58 -17.71 28.27 15.09
CA ILE A 58 -17.04 27.77 13.88
C ILE A 58 -16.38 26.41 14.16
N LEU A 59 -16.01 25.70 13.09
CA LEU A 59 -15.13 24.54 13.21
C LEU A 59 -13.69 25.01 13.55
N PRO A 60 -12.84 24.14 14.12
CA PRO A 60 -11.46 24.49 14.52
C PRO A 60 -10.66 25.15 13.40
N ALA A 61 -10.33 26.44 13.58
CA ALA A 61 -9.75 27.28 12.52
C ALA A 61 -8.31 26.92 12.15
N ASN A 62 -7.58 26.25 13.05
CA ASN A 62 -6.18 25.84 12.89
C ASN A 62 -6.02 24.32 12.71
N SER A 63 -7.09 23.61 12.37
CA SER A 63 -7.02 22.17 12.13
C SER A 63 -6.80 21.90 10.64
N PRO A 64 -5.86 21.01 10.27
CA PRO A 64 -5.73 20.57 8.87
C PRO A 64 -6.95 19.74 8.40
N LEU A 65 -7.84 19.31 9.31
CA LEU A 65 -9.02 18.51 9.00
C LEU A 65 -10.20 19.33 8.49
N PHE A 66 -10.19 20.65 8.70
CA PHE A 66 -11.30 21.53 8.33
C PHE A 66 -10.81 22.66 7.42
N PRO A 67 -11.63 23.11 6.46
CA PRO A 67 -11.26 24.21 5.59
C PRO A 67 -11.06 25.50 6.41
N THR A 68 -10.04 26.27 6.04
CA THR A 68 -9.79 27.57 6.67
C THR A 68 -10.89 28.55 6.30
N LEU A 69 -11.34 29.35 7.26
CA LEU A 69 -12.32 30.39 6.99
C LEU A 69 -11.67 31.48 6.12
N PRO A 70 -12.24 31.80 4.94
CA PRO A 70 -11.71 32.86 4.08
C PRO A 70 -11.57 34.19 4.81
N ALA A 71 -10.48 34.91 4.52
CA ALA A 71 -10.13 36.17 5.18
C ALA A 71 -11.24 37.23 5.08
N GLU A 72 -12.00 37.22 3.97
CA GLU A 72 -13.15 38.09 3.76
C GLU A 72 -14.26 37.89 4.80
N TYR A 73 -14.55 36.64 5.19
CA TYR A 73 -15.55 36.34 6.20
C TYR A 73 -14.99 36.57 7.60
N ALA A 74 -13.73 36.21 7.84
CA ALA A 74 -13.06 36.47 9.10
C ALA A 74 -13.02 37.98 9.43
N ALA A 75 -12.69 38.84 8.46
CA ALA A 75 -12.67 40.28 8.62
C ALA A 75 -14.06 40.87 8.90
N LEU A 76 -15.10 40.35 8.24
CA LEU A 76 -16.49 40.77 8.45
C LEU A 76 -16.95 40.51 9.88
N ILE A 77 -16.58 39.34 10.43
CA ILE A 77 -16.97 38.95 11.79
C ILE A 77 -16.15 39.72 12.83
N LEU A 78 -14.84 39.90 12.61
CA LEU A 78 -13.95 40.65 13.51
C LEU A 78 -14.29 42.15 13.59
N SER A 79 -14.72 42.76 12.49
CA SER A 79 -15.05 44.19 12.44
C SER A 79 -16.30 44.58 13.25
N ASN A 80 -17.18 43.62 13.57
CA ASN A 80 -18.41 43.86 14.33
C ASN A 80 -18.25 43.60 15.86
N ASN A 81 -17.02 43.35 16.34
CA ASN A 81 -16.71 43.10 17.76
C ASN A 81 -17.49 41.92 18.38
N VAL A 82 -17.77 40.90 17.57
CA VAL A 82 -18.59 39.74 17.95
C VAL A 82 -17.72 38.59 18.44
N LEU A 83 -18.22 37.84 19.43
CA LEU A 83 -17.51 36.69 19.99
C LEU A 83 -17.49 35.52 18.99
N VAL A 84 -16.33 35.23 18.42
CA VAL A 84 -16.10 34.02 17.60
C VAL A 84 -15.42 32.95 18.44
N THR A 85 -15.92 31.72 18.38
CA THR A 85 -15.32 30.61 19.10
C THR A 85 -15.42 29.29 18.34
N ASP A 86 -14.33 28.54 18.34
CA ASP A 86 -14.23 27.19 17.79
C ASP A 86 -14.32 26.09 18.87
N LYS A 87 -14.51 26.48 20.14
CA LYS A 87 -14.38 25.59 21.29
C LYS A 87 -15.50 24.56 21.44
N TYR A 88 -16.68 24.85 20.90
CA TYR A 88 -17.91 24.13 21.27
C TYR A 88 -18.57 23.39 20.11
N LEU A 89 -18.48 23.90 18.88
CA LEU A 89 -19.27 23.38 17.75
C LEU A 89 -18.92 21.92 17.45
N LEU A 90 -17.62 21.63 17.29
CA LEU A 90 -17.16 20.29 16.93
C LEU A 90 -17.60 19.25 17.96
N THR A 91 -17.41 19.55 19.25
CA THR A 91 -17.84 18.69 20.35
C THR A 91 -19.34 18.45 20.35
N ALA A 92 -20.14 19.49 20.09
CA ALA A 92 -21.60 19.37 20.01
C ALA A 92 -22.03 18.52 18.80
N VAL A 93 -21.42 18.73 17.63
CA VAL A 93 -21.68 17.94 16.41
C VAL A 93 -21.32 16.47 16.63
N HIS A 94 -20.15 16.20 17.20
CA HIS A 94 -19.73 14.82 17.48
C HIS A 94 -20.64 14.12 18.48
N ARG A 95 -21.10 14.83 19.51
CA ARG A 95 -22.06 14.28 20.47
C ARG A 95 -23.43 14.00 19.83
N ALA A 96 -23.90 14.87 18.93
CA ALA A 96 -25.13 14.66 18.20
C ALA A 96 -25.03 13.44 17.28
N ARG A 97 -23.94 13.33 16.50
CA ARG A 97 -23.66 12.21 15.59
C ARG A 97 -23.46 10.87 16.28
N LEU A 98 -23.10 10.85 17.57
CA LEU A 98 -22.87 9.60 18.30
C LEU A 98 -24.17 8.76 18.38
N THR A 99 -25.32 9.41 18.56
CA THR A 99 -26.66 8.80 18.60
C THR A 99 -27.42 9.13 17.33
N LYS A 100 -27.94 8.11 16.64
CA LYS A 100 -28.52 8.25 15.31
C LYS A 100 -30.02 8.49 15.40
N ASP A 101 -30.53 9.38 14.56
CA ASP A 101 -31.96 9.51 14.33
C ASP A 101 -32.52 8.39 13.43
N HIS A 102 -33.82 8.46 13.13
CA HIS A 102 -34.48 7.43 12.33
C HIS A 102 -33.94 7.35 10.89
N ASP A 103 -33.72 8.50 10.24
CA ASP A 103 -33.31 8.55 8.83
C ASP A 103 -31.86 8.08 8.70
N GLU A 104 -30.99 8.47 9.65
CA GLU A 104 -29.62 7.96 9.76
C GLU A 104 -29.58 6.44 9.92
N ILE A 105 -30.42 5.88 10.80
CA ILE A 105 -30.52 4.43 11.02
C ILE A 105 -30.95 3.71 9.74
N GLU A 106 -31.92 4.25 9.00
CA GLU A 106 -32.38 3.63 7.76
C GLU A 106 -31.31 3.68 6.65
N ALA A 107 -30.51 4.75 6.57
CA ALA A 107 -29.37 4.82 5.67
C ALA A 107 -28.28 3.78 6.03
N ILE A 108 -27.95 3.64 7.32
CA ILE A 108 -27.01 2.59 7.78
C ILE A 108 -27.56 1.20 7.47
N LYS A 109 -28.84 0.93 7.77
CA LYS A 109 -29.48 -0.36 7.41
C LYS A 109 -29.39 -0.65 5.92
N LYS A 110 -29.54 0.36 5.06
CA LYS A 110 -29.40 0.22 3.61
C LYS A 110 -27.97 -0.17 3.23
N ALA A 111 -26.97 0.52 3.75
CA ALA A 111 -25.55 0.21 3.53
C ALA A 111 -25.20 -1.21 4.04
N THR A 112 -25.65 -1.58 5.24
CA THR A 112 -25.43 -2.89 5.84
C THR A 112 -26.12 -4.01 5.07
N ALA A 113 -27.32 -3.78 4.55
CA ALA A 113 -28.03 -4.76 3.75
C ALA A 113 -27.34 -5.02 2.40
N ILE A 114 -26.84 -3.98 1.73
CA ILE A 114 -26.05 -4.12 0.49
C ILE A 114 -24.74 -4.87 0.78
N SER A 115 -24.01 -4.43 1.80
CA SER A 115 -22.75 -5.06 2.22
C SER A 115 -22.92 -6.54 2.58
N SER A 116 -24.00 -6.87 3.32
CA SER A 116 -24.34 -8.26 3.65
C SER A 116 -24.55 -9.12 2.41
N ARG A 117 -25.30 -8.62 1.42
CA ARG A 117 -25.52 -9.35 0.15
C ARG A 117 -24.23 -9.48 -0.65
N ALA A 118 -23.37 -8.47 -0.66
CA ALA A 118 -22.07 -8.53 -1.32
C ALA A 118 -21.15 -9.59 -0.69
N HIS A 119 -21.08 -9.67 0.65
CA HIS A 119 -20.40 -10.77 1.36
C HIS A 119 -20.96 -12.14 0.96
N GLU A 120 -22.29 -12.28 0.95
CA GLU A 120 -22.93 -13.53 0.55
C GLU A 120 -22.62 -13.93 -0.90
N VAL A 121 -22.57 -12.96 -1.84
CA VAL A 121 -22.18 -13.20 -3.23
C VAL A 121 -20.75 -13.75 -3.31
N VAL A 122 -19.79 -13.12 -2.62
CA VAL A 122 -18.40 -13.59 -2.61
C VAL A 122 -18.31 -15.00 -2.02
N MET A 123 -18.96 -15.24 -0.88
CA MET A 123 -18.98 -16.55 -0.23
C MET A 123 -19.58 -17.65 -1.13
N ARG A 124 -20.65 -17.35 -1.86
CA ARG A 124 -21.31 -18.29 -2.79
C ARG A 124 -20.44 -18.61 -3.99
N VAL A 125 -19.86 -17.59 -4.64
CA VAL A 125 -19.00 -17.78 -5.82
C VAL A 125 -17.75 -18.55 -5.43
N LEU A 126 -17.08 -18.17 -4.32
CA LEU A 126 -15.92 -18.89 -3.81
C LEU A 126 -16.30 -20.34 -3.46
N GLY A 127 -17.44 -20.54 -2.78
CA GLY A 127 -17.93 -21.87 -2.42
C GLY A 127 -18.23 -22.78 -3.62
N GLN A 128 -18.74 -22.22 -4.72
CA GLN A 128 -18.95 -22.98 -5.97
C GLN A 128 -17.60 -23.33 -6.63
N GLY A 129 -16.68 -22.37 -6.66
CA GLY A 129 -15.32 -22.56 -7.18
C GLY A 129 -14.55 -23.67 -6.48
N VAL A 130 -14.48 -23.64 -5.15
CA VAL A 130 -13.73 -24.62 -4.34
C VAL A 130 -14.31 -26.04 -4.43
N ARG A 131 -15.60 -26.20 -4.77
CA ARG A 131 -16.23 -27.52 -5.01
C ARG A 131 -16.12 -28.00 -6.46
N GLY A 132 -15.42 -27.27 -7.32
CA GLY A 132 -15.27 -27.61 -8.74
C GLY A 132 -16.55 -27.45 -9.56
N ALA A 133 -17.51 -26.64 -9.09
CA ALA A 133 -18.77 -26.39 -9.80
C ALA A 133 -18.64 -25.30 -10.89
N ILE A 134 -17.52 -24.56 -10.91
CA ILE A 134 -17.21 -23.56 -11.93
C ILE A 134 -16.14 -24.15 -12.86
N THR A 135 -16.44 -24.22 -14.16
CA THR A 135 -15.51 -24.70 -15.19
C THR A 135 -15.24 -23.59 -16.20
N ARG A 136 -13.96 -23.31 -16.48
CA ARG A 136 -13.56 -22.36 -17.53
C ARG A 136 -13.80 -22.97 -18.91
N GLY A 137 -14.47 -22.24 -19.79
CA GLY A 137 -14.65 -22.64 -21.18
C GLY A 137 -13.35 -22.56 -21.98
N LYS A 138 -13.32 -23.23 -23.13
CA LYS A 138 -12.12 -23.28 -23.98
C LYS A 138 -11.67 -21.87 -24.39
N GLY A 139 -10.40 -21.54 -24.10
CA GLY A 139 -9.81 -20.24 -24.40
C GLY A 139 -10.18 -19.11 -23.44
N ALA A 140 -10.95 -19.35 -22.37
CA ALA A 140 -11.29 -18.32 -21.39
C ALA A 140 -10.04 -17.85 -20.61
N GLY A 141 -9.83 -16.54 -20.53
CA GLY A 141 -8.67 -15.92 -19.90
C GLY A 141 -7.38 -15.91 -20.74
N VAL A 142 -7.38 -16.55 -21.92
CA VAL A 142 -6.21 -16.62 -22.82
C VAL A 142 -6.56 -16.18 -24.24
N GLY A 143 -7.57 -16.80 -24.86
CA GLY A 143 -8.05 -16.50 -26.22
C GLY A 143 -9.33 -15.67 -26.27
N ARG A 144 -10.03 -15.51 -25.14
CA ARG A 144 -11.18 -14.62 -24.95
C ARG A 144 -11.31 -14.21 -23.47
N PRO A 145 -12.01 -13.10 -23.15
CA PRO A 145 -12.30 -12.73 -21.77
C PRO A 145 -13.06 -13.83 -20.99
N LEU A 146 -12.86 -13.86 -19.67
CA LEU A 146 -13.63 -14.69 -18.74
C LEU A 146 -15.05 -14.15 -18.60
N LEU A 147 -16.05 -15.00 -18.79
CA LEU A 147 -17.44 -14.64 -18.50
C LEU A 147 -17.70 -14.67 -16.99
N PRO A 148 -18.67 -13.91 -16.46
CA PRO A 148 -18.99 -13.92 -15.03
C PRO A 148 -19.30 -15.32 -14.45
N SER A 149 -19.87 -16.21 -15.26
CA SER A 149 -20.13 -17.61 -14.87
C SER A 149 -18.87 -18.48 -14.79
N GLU A 150 -17.72 -17.98 -15.24
CA GLU A 150 -16.42 -18.66 -15.27
C GLU A 150 -15.43 -18.04 -14.28
N TRP A 151 -15.86 -17.06 -13.47
CA TRP A 151 -15.03 -16.38 -12.48
C TRP A 151 -14.76 -17.32 -11.30
N LEU A 152 -13.53 -17.81 -11.25
CA LEU A 152 -12.99 -18.52 -10.09
C LEU A 152 -12.18 -17.51 -9.28
N ILE A 153 -12.44 -17.46 -7.97
CA ILE A 153 -11.66 -16.63 -7.05
C ILE A 153 -10.44 -17.45 -6.64
N GLU A 154 -9.27 -17.04 -7.13
CA GLU A 154 -7.95 -17.63 -6.89
C GLU A 154 -7.01 -16.66 -6.17
N LYS A 155 -7.38 -15.37 -6.12
CA LYS A 155 -6.62 -14.27 -5.50
C LYS A 155 -7.50 -13.41 -4.61
N GLU A 156 -6.86 -12.72 -3.67
CA GLU A 156 -7.52 -11.77 -2.77
C GLU A 156 -8.20 -10.62 -3.55
N ALA A 157 -7.50 -10.03 -4.53
CA ALA A 157 -8.04 -8.97 -5.40
C ALA A 157 -9.31 -9.38 -6.17
N GLU A 158 -9.48 -10.66 -6.49
CA GLU A 158 -10.67 -11.13 -7.22
C GLU A 158 -11.90 -11.20 -6.30
N ALA A 159 -11.70 -11.57 -5.03
CA ALA A 159 -12.75 -11.49 -4.01
C ALA A 159 -13.11 -10.03 -3.71
N GLU A 160 -12.13 -9.13 -3.61
CA GLU A 160 -12.37 -7.69 -3.51
C GLU A 160 -13.17 -7.16 -4.70
N ALA A 161 -12.73 -7.46 -5.93
CA ALA A 161 -13.39 -6.98 -7.14
C ALA A 161 -14.85 -7.44 -7.21
N LEU A 162 -15.12 -8.70 -6.84
CA LEU A 162 -16.48 -9.22 -6.80
C LEU A 162 -17.33 -8.53 -5.73
N PHE A 163 -16.77 -8.27 -4.54
CA PHE A 163 -17.44 -7.52 -3.48
C PHE A 163 -17.85 -6.13 -3.96
N VAL A 164 -16.88 -5.35 -4.47
CA VAL A 164 -17.10 -3.98 -4.96
C VAL A 164 -18.10 -3.95 -6.11
N ALA A 165 -17.99 -4.90 -7.05
CA ALA A 165 -18.94 -5.01 -8.16
C ALA A 165 -20.36 -5.29 -7.66
N SER A 166 -20.51 -6.14 -6.64
CA SER A 166 -21.81 -6.43 -6.04
C SER A 166 -22.43 -5.20 -5.38
N CYS A 167 -21.64 -4.42 -4.61
CA CYS A 167 -22.10 -3.17 -4.00
C CYS A 167 -22.55 -2.15 -5.05
N ARG A 168 -21.73 -1.93 -6.08
CA ARG A 168 -22.00 -0.97 -7.16
C ARG A 168 -23.25 -1.31 -7.95
N ARG A 169 -23.48 -2.59 -8.23
CA ARG A 169 -24.68 -3.06 -8.93
C ARG A 169 -25.96 -2.71 -8.16
N GLU A 170 -25.89 -2.60 -6.84
CA GLU A 170 -27.03 -2.25 -5.98
C GLU A 170 -27.14 -0.74 -5.69
N GLY A 171 -26.30 0.08 -6.34
CA GLY A 171 -26.35 1.54 -6.27
C GLY A 171 -25.36 2.17 -5.29
N SER A 172 -24.62 1.37 -4.52
CA SER A 172 -23.57 1.90 -3.64
C SER A 172 -22.24 2.00 -4.40
N ILE A 173 -21.90 3.23 -4.82
CA ILE A 173 -20.75 3.50 -5.69
C ILE A 173 -19.42 3.43 -4.92
N HIS A 174 -19.44 3.88 -3.67
CA HIS A 174 -18.29 4.04 -2.80
C HIS A 174 -18.24 2.96 -1.73
N GLN A 175 -17.03 2.58 -1.34
CA GLN A 175 -16.81 1.70 -0.18
C GLN A 175 -16.58 2.58 1.05
N ALA A 176 -17.02 2.13 2.23
CA ALA A 176 -16.85 2.90 3.47
C ALA A 176 -15.37 2.99 3.89
N TYR A 177 -14.57 2.00 3.50
CA TYR A 177 -13.12 1.91 3.67
C TYR A 177 -12.54 0.99 2.60
N LEU A 178 -11.22 0.93 2.49
CA LEU A 178 -10.55 0.00 1.57
C LEU A 178 -10.83 -1.44 2.03
N PRO A 179 -11.43 -2.30 1.19
CA PRO A 179 -11.67 -3.70 1.54
C PRO A 179 -10.38 -4.39 2.00
N ILE A 180 -10.48 -5.19 3.06
CA ILE A 180 -9.42 -6.03 3.59
C ILE A 180 -9.75 -7.47 3.21
N VAL A 181 -8.95 -8.07 2.34
CA VAL A 181 -9.16 -9.44 1.87
C VAL A 181 -7.89 -10.22 2.09
N ALA A 182 -7.86 -10.99 3.18
CA ALA A 182 -6.64 -11.61 3.68
C ALA A 182 -6.79 -13.14 3.76
N ALA A 183 -6.01 -13.87 2.97
CA ALA A 183 -5.98 -15.33 3.00
C ALA A 183 -4.83 -15.87 3.87
N SER A 184 -5.04 -17.06 4.44
CA SER A 184 -4.02 -17.79 5.22
C SER A 184 -3.47 -16.95 6.38
N THR A 185 -2.17 -17.02 6.66
CA THR A 185 -1.50 -16.30 7.74
C THR A 185 -1.62 -14.78 7.66
N ARG A 186 -1.94 -14.22 6.47
CA ARG A 186 -2.18 -12.77 6.30
C ARG A 186 -3.46 -12.32 6.99
N ALA A 187 -4.41 -13.22 7.26
CA ALA A 187 -5.57 -12.94 8.09
C ALA A 187 -5.20 -12.55 9.54
N SER A 188 -3.94 -12.72 9.96
CA SER A 188 -3.40 -12.20 11.22
C SER A 188 -3.03 -10.71 11.20
N THR A 189 -3.08 -10.06 10.02
CA THR A 189 -2.80 -8.63 9.83
C THR A 189 -4.13 -7.86 9.78
N LEU A 190 -4.37 -7.00 10.78
CA LEU A 190 -5.69 -6.38 11.00
C LEU A 190 -6.17 -5.51 9.83
N HIS A 191 -5.32 -4.62 9.31
CA HIS A 191 -5.60 -3.73 8.18
C HIS A 191 -4.78 -4.14 6.94
N TYR A 192 -5.00 -5.37 6.47
CA TYR A 192 -4.35 -5.87 5.26
C TYR A 192 -5.07 -5.36 4.00
N CYS A 193 -4.59 -4.27 3.42
CA CYS A 193 -5.21 -3.64 2.23
C CYS A 193 -4.39 -3.86 0.94
N CYS A 194 -3.40 -4.75 0.96
CA CYS A 194 -2.61 -5.07 -0.23
C CYS A 194 -3.45 -5.85 -1.24
N ASN A 195 -4.21 -6.86 -0.75
CA ASN A 195 -5.10 -7.73 -1.52
C ASN A 195 -4.47 -8.31 -2.80
N ASP A 196 -3.15 -8.43 -2.86
CA ASP A 196 -2.39 -8.66 -4.09
C ASP A 196 -1.89 -10.10 -4.21
N ARG A 197 -2.19 -10.98 -3.25
CA ARG A 197 -1.65 -12.34 -3.22
C ARG A 197 -2.65 -13.37 -3.74
N GLU A 198 -2.08 -14.38 -4.40
CA GLU A 198 -2.79 -15.61 -4.68
C GLU A 198 -3.06 -16.38 -3.38
N PHE A 199 -4.11 -17.21 -3.40
CA PHE A 199 -4.30 -18.20 -2.36
C PHE A 199 -3.14 -19.19 -2.32
N ALA A 200 -2.95 -19.89 -1.20
CA ALA A 200 -1.92 -20.93 -1.14
C ALA A 200 -2.33 -22.17 -1.97
N TRP A 201 -1.48 -22.60 -2.90
CA TRP A 201 -1.67 -23.77 -3.77
C TRP A 201 -0.51 -24.77 -3.63
N GLY A 202 -0.79 -26.07 -3.71
CA GLY A 202 0.17 -27.18 -3.58
C GLY A 202 0.27 -28.07 -4.84
N PRO A 203 1.24 -29.01 -4.89
CA PRO A 203 1.64 -29.90 -3.79
C PRO A 203 2.95 -29.48 -3.08
N VAL A 204 2.84 -28.90 -1.88
CA VAL A 204 4.02 -28.62 -1.04
C VAL A 204 3.86 -29.36 0.30
N PRO A 205 4.83 -30.21 0.73
CA PRO A 205 4.78 -30.91 2.00
C PRO A 205 4.74 -29.94 3.19
N PRO A 206 4.22 -30.35 4.37
CA PRO A 206 3.97 -29.47 5.52
C PRO A 206 5.19 -28.76 6.13
N ASN A 207 6.40 -28.98 5.59
CA ASN A 207 7.68 -28.63 6.20
C ASN A 207 8.48 -27.60 5.39
N VAL A 208 7.89 -27.02 4.33
CA VAL A 208 8.56 -26.07 3.44
C VAL A 208 7.85 -24.72 3.53
N HIS A 209 8.56 -23.70 4.03
CA HIS A 209 8.06 -22.33 4.20
C HIS A 209 8.34 -21.43 2.98
N GLU A 210 8.85 -22.00 1.90
CA GLU A 210 9.12 -21.30 0.64
C GLU A 210 7.98 -21.61 -0.33
N ASN A 211 7.09 -20.64 -0.56
CA ASN A 211 6.38 -20.58 -1.83
C ASN A 211 7.43 -20.19 -2.88
N GLY A 212 8.12 -21.18 -3.45
CA GLY A 212 8.86 -20.95 -4.69
C GLY A 212 7.87 -20.51 -5.76
N ASP A 213 8.29 -19.56 -6.62
CA ASP A 213 7.63 -19.22 -7.89
C ASP A 213 7.71 -20.40 -8.89
N CYS A 214 7.37 -21.59 -8.45
CA CYS A 214 7.25 -22.75 -9.30
C CYS A 214 5.94 -22.62 -10.06
N LEU A 215 6.02 -22.05 -11.26
CA LEU A 215 5.04 -22.24 -12.33
C LEU A 215 4.92 -23.73 -12.66
N SER A 216 4.24 -24.52 -11.82
CA SER A 216 3.77 -25.83 -12.22
C SER A 216 2.56 -25.62 -13.11
N HIS A 217 2.78 -25.58 -14.43
CA HIS A 217 1.73 -25.68 -15.46
C HIS A 217 1.10 -27.08 -15.52
N ASP A 218 1.00 -27.76 -14.39
CA ASP A 218 0.62 -29.17 -14.32
C ASP A 218 -0.81 -29.31 -13.80
N GLU A 219 -1.52 -30.32 -14.31
CA GLU A 219 -2.95 -30.60 -14.03
C GLU A 219 -3.23 -31.02 -12.56
N THR A 220 -2.30 -30.76 -11.64
CA THR A 220 -2.26 -31.25 -10.25
C THR A 220 -2.34 -30.15 -9.18
N ARG A 221 -2.52 -28.87 -9.55
CA ARG A 221 -2.62 -27.74 -8.61
C ARG A 221 -3.83 -27.89 -7.67
N GLN A 222 -3.60 -28.11 -6.38
CA GLN A 222 -4.65 -28.23 -5.35
C GLN A 222 -4.60 -27.08 -4.36
N LEU A 223 -5.77 -26.53 -4.01
CA LEU A 223 -5.89 -25.41 -3.08
C LEU A 223 -5.64 -25.89 -1.64
N HIS A 224 -4.68 -25.27 -0.95
CA HIS A 224 -4.39 -25.62 0.44
C HIS A 224 -5.56 -25.21 1.36
N PRO A 225 -5.89 -26.03 2.37
CA PRO A 225 -6.81 -25.63 3.43
C PRO A 225 -6.30 -24.36 4.14
N GLN A 226 -7.06 -23.28 4.05
CA GLN A 226 -6.75 -21.99 4.65
C GLN A 226 -8.04 -21.22 4.95
N VAL A 227 -7.94 -20.13 5.69
CA VAL A 227 -9.05 -19.18 5.86
C VAL A 227 -8.91 -18.02 4.87
N LEU A 228 -10.03 -17.41 4.54
CA LEU A 228 -10.13 -16.10 3.90
C LEU A 228 -10.95 -15.20 4.80
N LEU A 229 -10.31 -14.16 5.32
CA LEU A 229 -10.94 -13.09 6.09
C LEU A 229 -11.25 -11.95 5.13
N ILE A 230 -12.53 -11.61 5.02
CA ILE A 230 -13.04 -10.50 4.23
C ILE A 230 -13.65 -9.50 5.20
N ASP A 231 -13.00 -8.36 5.35
CA ASP A 231 -13.50 -7.21 6.09
C ASP A 231 -13.75 -6.10 5.06
N ALA A 232 -15.03 -5.92 4.71
CA ALA A 232 -15.41 -5.02 3.64
C ALA A 232 -16.86 -4.56 3.81
N ALA A 233 -17.10 -3.28 3.53
CA ALA A 233 -18.44 -2.72 3.52
C ALA A 233 -18.54 -1.48 2.63
N CYS A 234 -19.76 -1.23 2.18
CA CYS A 234 -20.10 -0.06 1.38
C CYS A 234 -20.67 1.07 2.23
N GLU A 235 -20.78 2.26 1.64
CA GLU A 235 -21.53 3.38 2.22
C GLU A 235 -22.81 3.67 1.41
N TRP A 236 -23.81 4.26 2.06
CA TRP A 236 -25.03 4.74 1.42
C TRP A 236 -25.33 6.16 1.87
N ASP A 237 -25.37 7.11 0.94
CA ASP A 237 -25.52 8.54 1.23
C ASP A 237 -24.56 9.02 2.33
N CYS A 238 -23.29 8.61 2.23
CA CYS A 238 -22.20 8.83 3.20
C CYS A 238 -22.35 8.11 4.55
N TYR A 239 -23.38 7.28 4.78
CA TYR A 239 -23.46 6.44 5.98
C TYR A 239 -22.76 5.11 5.75
N ALA A 240 -21.76 4.83 6.58
CA ALA A 240 -20.95 3.63 6.52
C ALA A 240 -21.69 2.39 7.06
N SER A 241 -21.35 1.24 6.49
CA SER A 241 -21.47 -0.06 7.14
C SER A 241 -20.08 -0.61 7.45
N ASP A 242 -20.00 -1.64 8.28
CA ASP A 242 -18.76 -2.36 8.57
C ASP A 242 -19.04 -3.83 8.87
N ILE A 243 -18.47 -4.75 8.09
CA ILE A 243 -18.77 -6.18 8.18
C ILE A 243 -17.52 -6.98 7.86
N THR A 244 -17.14 -7.85 8.81
CA THR A 244 -16.13 -8.88 8.62
C THR A 244 -16.75 -10.27 8.63
N ARG A 245 -16.37 -11.09 7.65
CA ARG A 245 -16.61 -12.53 7.62
C ARG A 245 -15.34 -13.30 7.32
N THR A 246 -15.14 -14.39 8.05
CA THR A 246 -14.08 -15.36 7.77
C THR A 246 -14.68 -16.65 7.23
N MET A 247 -14.11 -17.22 6.17
CA MET A 247 -14.60 -18.45 5.54
C MET A 247 -13.46 -19.39 5.14
N PRO A 248 -13.71 -20.71 4.97
CA PRO A 248 -12.68 -21.65 4.57
C PRO A 248 -12.46 -21.64 3.05
N VAL A 249 -11.20 -21.74 2.67
CA VAL A 249 -10.71 -21.88 1.30
C VAL A 249 -9.92 -23.18 1.20
N GLY A 250 -10.10 -23.95 0.13
CA GLY A 250 -9.58 -25.31 0.03
C GLY A 250 -10.39 -26.31 0.87
N ASN A 251 -9.90 -27.55 1.00
CA ASN A 251 -10.56 -28.63 1.76
C ASN A 251 -12.06 -28.84 1.41
N GLY A 252 -12.43 -28.64 0.15
CA GLY A 252 -13.83 -28.71 -0.31
C GLY A 252 -14.76 -27.65 0.31
N GLY A 253 -14.20 -26.51 0.76
CA GLY A 253 -14.94 -25.41 1.39
C GLY A 253 -15.29 -25.69 2.85
N LYS A 254 -14.48 -26.49 3.54
CA LYS A 254 -14.64 -26.83 4.96
C LYS A 254 -13.46 -26.34 5.78
N PHE A 255 -13.73 -25.88 7.00
CA PHE A 255 -12.66 -25.50 7.91
C PHE A 255 -11.81 -26.72 8.28
N THR A 256 -10.52 -26.48 8.55
CA THR A 256 -9.71 -27.46 9.28
C THR A 256 -10.21 -27.56 10.72
N PRO A 257 -9.94 -28.65 11.46
CA PRO A 257 -10.33 -28.75 12.86
C PRO A 257 -9.86 -27.56 13.71
N GLU A 258 -8.63 -27.10 13.50
CA GLU A 258 -8.05 -25.96 14.20
C GLU A 258 -8.73 -24.64 13.80
N ALA A 259 -8.93 -24.38 12.51
CA ALA A 259 -9.61 -23.17 12.04
C ALA A 259 -11.07 -23.13 12.51
N ARG A 260 -11.77 -24.27 12.49
CA ARG A 260 -13.15 -24.38 12.98
C ARG A 260 -13.24 -24.08 14.47
N ALA A 261 -12.34 -24.64 15.27
CA ALA A 261 -12.31 -24.42 16.71
C ALA A 261 -12.10 -22.94 17.07
N ILE A 262 -11.23 -22.23 16.33
CA ILE A 262 -11.02 -20.79 16.52
C ILE A 262 -12.23 -19.99 16.03
N TYR A 263 -12.82 -20.37 14.90
CA TYR A 263 -14.03 -19.73 14.38
C TYR A 263 -15.20 -19.82 15.37
N GLU A 264 -15.46 -21.00 15.92
CA GLU A 264 -16.51 -21.22 16.91
C GLU A 264 -16.25 -20.42 18.21
N LEU A 265 -15.00 -20.28 18.63
CA LEU A 265 -14.63 -19.44 19.77
C LEU A 265 -14.88 -17.95 19.51
N VAL A 266 -14.50 -17.43 18.34
CA VAL A 266 -14.77 -16.04 17.97
C VAL A 266 -16.28 -15.80 17.87
N LEU A 267 -17.04 -16.76 17.34
CA LEU A 267 -18.50 -16.70 17.29
C LEU A 267 -19.13 -16.70 18.69
N GLU A 268 -18.61 -17.48 19.64
CA GLU A 268 -19.01 -17.44 21.06
C GLU A 268 -18.74 -16.06 21.68
N MET A 269 -17.55 -15.49 21.45
CA MET A 269 -17.19 -14.14 21.91
C MET A 269 -18.18 -13.08 21.37
N GLN A 270 -18.54 -13.17 20.08
CA GLN A 270 -19.45 -12.22 19.44
C GLN A 270 -20.87 -12.34 20.02
N LYS A 271 -21.40 -13.55 20.13
CA LYS A 271 -22.75 -13.81 20.67
C LYS A 271 -22.89 -13.30 22.09
N LEU A 272 -21.95 -13.65 22.97
CA LEU A 272 -21.96 -13.20 24.37
C LEU A 272 -21.85 -11.68 24.48
N SER A 273 -21.05 -11.05 23.60
CA SER A 273 -20.94 -9.60 23.54
C SER A 273 -22.27 -8.96 23.15
N MET A 274 -22.89 -9.41 22.06
CA MET A 274 -24.18 -8.89 21.57
C MET A 274 -25.32 -9.07 22.59
N GLU A 275 -25.37 -10.21 23.28
CA GLU A 275 -26.36 -10.48 24.34
C GLU A 275 -26.23 -9.52 25.54
N ALA A 276 -25.03 -9.01 25.81
CA ALA A 276 -24.77 -8.07 26.88
C ALA A 276 -25.08 -6.61 26.52
N LEU A 277 -25.29 -6.30 25.24
CA LEU A 277 -25.51 -4.92 24.77
C LEU A 277 -26.89 -4.39 25.16
N LYS A 278 -26.89 -3.30 25.93
CA LYS A 278 -28.07 -2.50 26.27
C LYS A 278 -27.64 -1.13 26.78
N PRO A 279 -28.55 -0.13 26.81
CA PRO A 279 -28.25 1.17 27.39
C PRO A 279 -27.71 1.07 28.82
N GLY A 280 -26.69 1.87 29.13
CA GLY A 280 -26.01 1.95 30.42
C GLY A 280 -24.86 0.96 30.62
N VAL A 281 -24.70 -0.06 29.78
CA VAL A 281 -23.53 -0.96 29.85
C VAL A 281 -22.31 -0.24 29.31
N HIS A 282 -21.22 -0.27 30.08
CA HIS A 282 -19.95 0.34 29.68
C HIS A 282 -19.20 -0.53 28.68
N TRP A 283 -18.68 0.07 27.59
CA TRP A 283 -18.01 -0.68 26.52
C TRP A 283 -16.82 -1.53 26.99
N ASP A 284 -16.03 -1.03 27.94
CA ASP A 284 -14.94 -1.79 28.59
C ASP A 284 -15.38 -3.13 29.21
N VAL A 285 -16.64 -3.25 29.67
CA VAL A 285 -17.18 -4.52 30.20
C VAL A 285 -17.30 -5.55 29.09
N ILE A 286 -17.70 -5.10 27.89
CA ILE A 286 -17.79 -5.96 26.70
C ILE A 286 -16.40 -6.41 26.26
N GLN A 287 -15.42 -5.50 26.26
CA GLN A 287 -14.01 -5.86 25.98
C GLN A 287 -13.49 -6.92 26.96
N LEU A 288 -13.75 -6.75 28.25
CA LEU A 288 -13.33 -7.71 29.27
C LEU A 288 -14.04 -9.05 29.11
N LEU A 289 -15.33 -9.04 28.75
CA LEU A 289 -16.10 -10.25 28.46
C LEU A 289 -15.49 -11.04 27.30
N CYS A 290 -15.04 -10.37 26.23
CA CYS A 290 -14.31 -11.00 25.13
C CYS A 290 -13.01 -11.66 25.62
N HIS A 291 -12.18 -10.96 26.39
CA HIS A 291 -10.94 -11.54 26.92
C HIS A 291 -11.20 -12.72 27.86
N ARG A 292 -12.22 -12.65 28.73
CA ARG A 292 -12.58 -13.76 29.62
C ARG A 292 -13.07 -14.98 28.82
N THR A 293 -13.86 -14.75 27.77
CA THR A 293 -14.32 -15.81 26.86
C THR A 293 -13.16 -16.44 26.09
N LEU A 294 -12.23 -15.62 25.58
CA LEU A 294 -11.01 -16.08 24.92
C LEU A 294 -10.16 -16.96 25.85
N VAL A 295 -9.91 -16.52 27.08
CA VAL A 295 -9.12 -17.28 28.06
C VAL A 295 -9.76 -18.64 28.34
N ARG A 296 -11.08 -18.67 28.58
CA ARG A 296 -11.84 -19.92 28.75
C ARG A 296 -11.74 -20.83 27.53
N GLY A 297 -11.95 -20.26 26.34
CA GLY A 297 -11.84 -20.96 25.07
C GLY A 297 -10.47 -21.61 24.89
N PHE A 298 -9.41 -20.84 25.10
CA PHE A 298 -8.04 -21.32 24.97
C PHE A 298 -7.69 -22.38 26.00
N GLN A 299 -8.25 -22.33 27.21
CA GLN A 299 -8.12 -23.40 28.20
C GLN A 299 -8.85 -24.68 27.77
N ARG A 300 -10.02 -24.58 27.14
CA ARG A 300 -10.75 -25.74 26.58
C ARG A 300 -10.01 -26.36 25.40
N LEU A 301 -9.38 -25.53 24.55
CA LEU A 301 -8.58 -25.97 23.41
C LEU A 301 -7.17 -26.46 23.82
N GLY A 302 -6.76 -26.19 25.06
CA GLY A 302 -5.44 -26.54 25.59
C GLY A 302 -4.31 -25.61 25.12
N ILE A 303 -4.61 -24.47 24.49
CA ILE A 303 -3.62 -23.44 24.11
C ILE A 303 -3.10 -22.75 25.38
N PHE A 304 -4.02 -22.40 26.29
CA PHE A 304 -3.67 -21.98 27.63
C PHE A 304 -3.76 -23.16 28.59
N LEU A 305 -2.79 -23.26 29.49
CA LEU A 305 -2.81 -24.23 30.57
C LEU A 305 -3.97 -23.89 31.53
N ASN A 306 -4.62 -24.92 32.05
CA ASN A 306 -5.61 -24.78 33.12
C ASN A 306 -5.03 -25.30 34.45
N PRO A 307 -5.67 -25.06 35.61
CA PRO A 307 -5.10 -25.45 36.90
C PRO A 307 -4.82 -26.96 37.06
N ASN A 308 -5.48 -27.79 36.25
CA ASN A 308 -5.35 -29.25 36.27
C ASN A 308 -4.32 -29.78 35.25
N SER A 309 -3.72 -28.92 34.43
CA SER A 309 -2.67 -29.32 33.48
C SER A 309 -1.40 -29.84 34.21
N PRO A 310 -0.59 -30.71 33.59
CA PRO A 310 0.67 -31.18 34.19
C PRO A 310 1.61 -30.00 34.53
N ASN A 311 2.22 -30.03 35.71
CA ASN A 311 3.08 -28.95 36.21
C ASN A 311 2.39 -27.56 36.29
N SER A 312 1.05 -27.55 36.37
CA SER A 312 0.23 -26.34 36.52
C SER A 312 -0.19 -26.09 37.98
N GLY A 313 -0.93 -25.01 38.22
CA GLY A 313 -1.48 -24.67 39.53
C GLY A 313 -2.48 -23.52 39.47
N SER A 314 -2.82 -22.96 40.63
CA SER A 314 -3.78 -21.84 40.75
C SER A 314 -3.39 -20.59 39.96
N TRP A 315 -2.11 -20.44 39.61
CA TRP A 315 -1.61 -19.37 38.75
C TRP A 315 -2.00 -19.52 37.26
N ASN A 316 -2.63 -20.63 36.87
CA ASN A 316 -3.31 -20.82 35.59
C ASN A 316 -4.84 -20.78 35.72
N ALA A 317 -5.38 -20.25 36.83
CA ALA A 317 -6.80 -19.90 36.89
C ALA A 317 -7.12 -18.78 35.90
N GLU A 318 -8.38 -18.71 35.44
CA GLU A 318 -8.85 -17.70 34.48
C GLU A 318 -8.42 -16.27 34.87
N GLU A 319 -8.64 -15.89 36.14
CA GLU A 319 -8.29 -14.56 36.66
C GLU A 319 -6.78 -14.29 36.66
N ALA A 320 -5.96 -15.32 36.87
CA ALA A 320 -4.50 -15.16 36.84
C ALA A 320 -3.98 -14.94 35.41
N ILE A 321 -4.58 -15.61 34.43
CA ILE A 321 -4.26 -15.41 33.01
C ILE A 321 -4.75 -14.04 32.54
N LEU A 322 -5.97 -13.63 32.93
CA LEU A 322 -6.48 -12.29 32.65
C LEU A 322 -5.60 -11.21 33.26
N ALA A 323 -5.18 -11.37 34.51
CA ALA A 323 -4.27 -10.44 35.18
C ALA A 323 -2.88 -10.37 34.53
N SER A 324 -2.44 -11.42 33.82
CA SER A 324 -1.16 -11.42 33.11
C SER A 324 -1.15 -10.62 31.80
N GLY A 325 -2.33 -10.31 31.25
CA GLY A 325 -2.46 -9.62 29.96
C GLY A 325 -2.12 -10.46 28.73
N VAL A 326 -1.73 -11.74 28.88
CA VAL A 326 -1.26 -12.60 27.76
C VAL A 326 -2.28 -12.75 26.62
N SER A 327 -3.57 -12.65 26.92
CA SER A 327 -4.64 -12.71 25.92
C SER A 327 -4.59 -11.57 24.90
N SER A 328 -3.97 -10.42 25.22
CA SER A 328 -3.81 -9.30 24.27
C SER A 328 -2.95 -9.66 23.06
N ALA A 329 -2.05 -10.63 23.17
CA ALA A 329 -1.24 -11.09 22.03
C ALA A 329 -2.08 -11.79 20.95
N PHE A 330 -3.20 -12.41 21.36
CA PHE A 330 -4.11 -13.13 20.47
C PHE A 330 -5.33 -12.30 20.07
N TYR A 331 -5.71 -11.32 20.90
CA TYR A 331 -6.79 -10.38 20.63
C TYR A 331 -6.31 -8.95 20.93
N PRO A 332 -5.63 -8.30 19.96
CA PRO A 332 -4.92 -7.05 20.19
C PRO A 332 -5.77 -5.78 19.99
N HIS A 333 -6.95 -5.88 19.39
CA HIS A 333 -7.79 -4.72 19.06
C HIS A 333 -9.03 -4.61 19.95
N GLY A 334 -9.78 -3.52 19.77
CA GLY A 334 -11.04 -3.31 20.47
C GLY A 334 -12.16 -4.20 19.95
N VAL A 335 -13.17 -4.46 20.78
CA VAL A 335 -14.38 -5.22 20.43
C VAL A 335 -15.30 -4.52 19.44
N GLY A 336 -15.03 -3.25 19.18
CA GLY A 336 -15.71 -2.47 18.17
C GLY A 336 -15.67 -0.99 18.46
N HIS A 337 -16.41 -0.24 17.66
CA HIS A 337 -16.43 1.21 17.65
C HIS A 337 -17.81 1.74 17.24
N SER A 338 -18.03 3.03 17.48
CA SER A 338 -19.17 3.75 16.91
C SER A 338 -19.08 3.80 15.39
N LEU A 339 -20.24 3.72 14.72
CA LEU A 339 -20.39 3.71 13.27
C LEU A 339 -21.45 4.74 12.86
N GLY A 340 -21.23 5.48 11.78
CA GLY A 340 -22.15 6.52 11.28
C GLY A 340 -21.73 7.05 9.92
N LEU A 341 -21.59 8.39 9.80
CA LEU A 341 -21.05 9.02 8.59
C LEU A 341 -19.58 8.65 8.32
N ASP A 342 -18.85 8.28 9.37
CA ASP A 342 -17.51 7.70 9.26
C ASP A 342 -17.55 6.25 9.78
N VAL A 343 -16.72 5.37 9.21
CA VAL A 343 -16.59 3.98 9.69
C VAL A 343 -16.17 3.95 11.17
N HIS A 344 -15.15 4.73 11.52
CA HIS A 344 -14.72 5.00 12.89
C HIS A 344 -15.31 6.34 13.35
N ASP A 345 -16.56 6.32 13.77
CA ASP A 345 -17.36 7.54 13.96
C ASP A 345 -16.93 8.35 15.20
N VAL A 346 -16.79 9.67 15.03
CA VAL A 346 -16.66 10.70 16.09
C VAL A 346 -15.71 10.36 17.27
N PRO A 347 -14.40 10.15 17.02
CA PRO A 347 -13.47 9.64 18.04
C PRO A 347 -13.37 10.49 19.30
N SER A 348 -13.52 11.83 19.23
CA SER A 348 -13.47 12.68 20.42
C SER A 348 -14.71 12.58 21.32
N ALA A 349 -15.86 12.17 20.77
CA ALA A 349 -17.05 11.86 21.56
C ALA A 349 -16.98 10.43 22.10
N SER A 350 -16.52 9.46 21.30
CA SER A 350 -16.47 8.04 21.67
C SER A 350 -15.38 7.71 22.70
N LYS A 351 -14.24 8.42 22.65
CA LYS A 351 -13.13 8.26 23.60
C LYS A 351 -12.62 9.63 24.06
N PRO A 352 -13.38 10.33 24.93
CA PRO A 352 -13.01 11.66 25.39
C PRO A 352 -11.74 11.63 26.26
N GLU A 353 -10.87 12.63 26.14
CA GLU A 353 -9.64 12.76 26.93
C GLU A 353 -9.93 12.73 28.45
N LYS A 354 -10.98 13.44 28.86
CA LYS A 354 -11.51 13.38 30.21
C LYS A 354 -12.77 12.52 30.23
N ASN A 355 -12.65 11.33 30.82
CA ASN A 355 -13.75 10.39 30.93
C ASN A 355 -14.09 10.08 32.39
N ASP A 356 -15.10 10.80 32.92
CA ASP A 356 -15.56 10.67 34.31
C ASP A 356 -16.41 9.41 34.55
N THR A 357 -16.58 8.55 33.54
CA THR A 357 -17.34 7.28 33.64
C THR A 357 -16.45 6.09 33.98
N LEU A 358 -15.13 6.20 33.80
CA LEU A 358 -14.17 5.15 34.10
C LEU A 358 -14.04 4.90 35.62
N GLY A 359 -13.87 3.63 36.01
CA GLY A 359 -13.60 3.24 37.40
C GLY A 359 -14.81 3.27 38.35
N LYS A 360 -16.00 3.67 37.89
CA LYS A 360 -17.24 3.64 38.67
C LYS A 360 -17.89 2.25 38.60
N GLY A 361 -17.30 1.27 39.30
CA GLY A 361 -17.92 -0.06 39.50
C GLY A 361 -17.68 -1.09 38.40
N VAL A 362 -16.64 -0.95 37.59
CA VAL A 362 -16.20 -1.95 36.59
C VAL A 362 -14.95 -2.65 37.12
N GLU A 363 -14.94 -3.99 37.16
CA GLU A 363 -13.70 -4.76 37.34
C GLU A 363 -12.79 -4.45 36.15
N ILE A 364 -11.62 -3.88 36.42
CA ILE A 364 -10.65 -3.52 35.38
C ILE A 364 -9.69 -4.70 35.26
N GLY A 365 -9.65 -5.32 34.07
CA GLY A 365 -8.65 -6.33 33.73
C GLY A 365 -7.25 -5.73 33.55
N HIS A 366 -6.37 -6.41 32.81
CA HIS A 366 -5.07 -5.86 32.48
C HIS A 366 -5.20 -4.61 31.58
N GLU A 367 -4.36 -3.59 31.78
CA GLU A 367 -4.48 -2.30 31.08
C GLU A 367 -4.39 -2.43 29.54
N SER A 368 -3.63 -3.42 29.06
CA SER A 368 -3.44 -3.70 27.63
C SER A 368 -4.74 -4.05 26.89
N PHE A 369 -5.79 -4.48 27.60
CA PHE A 369 -7.09 -4.80 27.01
C PHE A 369 -7.78 -3.57 26.42
N TYR A 370 -7.46 -2.38 26.94
CA TYR A 370 -8.22 -1.16 26.65
C TYR A 370 -7.45 -0.15 25.79
N THR A 371 -6.17 -0.42 25.49
CA THR A 371 -5.28 0.48 24.73
C THR A 371 -5.90 0.90 23.39
N TYR A 372 -6.40 -0.10 22.63
CA TYR A 372 -6.89 0.08 21.26
C TYR A 372 -8.41 0.24 21.14
N LEU A 373 -9.14 0.34 22.26
CA LEU A 373 -10.57 0.66 22.22
C LEU A 373 -10.79 2.06 21.62
N ARG A 374 -11.79 2.17 20.74
CA ARG A 374 -12.23 3.43 20.10
C ARG A 374 -13.49 4.02 20.74
N LEU A 375 -14.24 3.22 21.48
CA LEU A 375 -15.35 3.64 22.33
C LEU A 375 -15.01 3.28 23.78
N ARG A 376 -15.18 4.21 24.71
CA ARG A 376 -14.98 3.96 26.14
C ARG A 376 -16.06 4.63 27.00
N LEU A 377 -17.30 4.60 26.52
CA LEU A 377 -18.45 5.17 27.22
C LEU A 377 -19.50 4.09 27.52
N PRO A 378 -20.46 4.39 28.44
CA PRO A 378 -21.72 3.68 28.50
C PRO A 378 -22.50 3.79 27.19
N LEU A 379 -23.13 2.70 26.78
CA LEU A 379 -24.00 2.67 25.61
C LEU A 379 -25.28 3.47 25.87
N GLU A 380 -25.75 4.19 24.86
CA GLU A 380 -27.01 4.93 24.88
C GLU A 380 -27.93 4.45 23.75
N GLU A 381 -29.24 4.60 23.92
CA GLU A 381 -30.22 4.31 22.88
C GLU A 381 -29.93 5.17 21.63
N GLY A 382 -30.00 4.55 20.45
CA GLY A 382 -29.68 5.20 19.17
C GLY A 382 -28.21 5.16 18.79
N MET A 383 -27.29 4.71 19.67
CA MET A 383 -25.92 4.42 19.25
C MET A 383 -25.91 3.25 18.25
N VAL A 384 -25.12 3.37 17.19
CA VAL A 384 -24.79 2.27 16.28
C VAL A 384 -23.31 1.94 16.45
N VAL A 385 -23.00 0.67 16.69
CA VAL A 385 -21.66 0.17 16.98
C VAL A 385 -21.34 -1.09 16.19
N THR A 386 -20.06 -1.34 15.94
CA THR A 386 -19.57 -2.65 15.48
C THR A 386 -19.35 -3.59 16.67
N VAL A 387 -19.52 -4.89 16.44
CA VAL A 387 -19.14 -5.96 17.37
C VAL A 387 -18.25 -6.95 16.63
N GLU A 388 -16.95 -6.80 16.79
CA GLU A 388 -15.89 -7.40 15.97
C GLU A 388 -14.82 -8.15 16.78
N PRO A 389 -15.18 -9.12 17.65
CA PRO A 389 -14.14 -9.94 18.27
C PRO A 389 -13.32 -10.70 17.21
N GLY A 390 -12.04 -10.91 17.51
CA GLY A 390 -11.15 -11.67 16.65
C GLY A 390 -10.04 -12.38 17.42
N VAL A 391 -9.52 -13.45 16.84
CA VAL A 391 -8.38 -14.21 17.38
C VAL A 391 -7.34 -14.38 16.27
N TYR A 392 -6.11 -13.99 16.58
CA TYR A 392 -5.02 -13.92 15.63
C TYR A 392 -3.77 -14.63 16.16
N PHE A 393 -3.05 -15.27 15.25
CA PHE A 393 -1.78 -15.96 15.48
C PHE A 393 -0.67 -15.24 14.73
N SER A 394 -0.52 -13.93 14.97
CA SER A 394 0.52 -13.12 14.32
C SER A 394 1.89 -13.40 14.94
N PRO A 395 2.92 -13.77 14.16
CA PRO A 395 4.26 -14.01 14.70
C PRO A 395 4.83 -12.81 15.47
N HIS A 396 4.52 -11.58 15.04
CA HIS A 396 4.99 -10.35 15.69
C HIS A 396 4.31 -10.12 17.05
N LEU A 397 3.02 -10.42 17.17
CA LEU A 397 2.28 -10.27 18.42
C LEU A 397 2.53 -11.41 19.41
N LEU A 398 2.85 -12.61 18.89
CA LEU A 398 3.17 -13.77 19.72
C LEU A 398 4.61 -13.75 20.24
N ALA A 399 5.54 -13.07 19.56
CA ALA A 399 6.95 -13.03 19.98
C ALA A 399 7.17 -12.58 21.45
N PRO A 400 6.52 -11.53 21.97
CA PRO A 400 6.69 -11.10 23.36
C PRO A 400 6.13 -12.07 24.40
N VAL A 401 5.17 -12.92 24.02
CA VAL A 401 4.51 -13.88 24.92
C VAL A 401 5.00 -15.32 24.71
N ARG A 402 6.00 -15.51 23.86
CA ARG A 402 6.44 -16.85 23.43
C ARG A 402 7.13 -17.67 24.52
N ASP A 403 7.59 -17.03 25.58
CA ASP A 403 8.13 -17.69 26.78
C ASP A 403 7.11 -17.73 27.94
N SER A 404 5.84 -17.39 27.68
CA SER A 404 4.81 -17.33 28.71
C SER A 404 4.52 -18.72 29.29
N ARG A 405 4.70 -18.85 30.60
CA ARG A 405 4.37 -20.04 31.39
C ARG A 405 2.90 -20.46 31.33
N HIS A 406 2.01 -19.60 30.83
CA HIS A 406 0.58 -19.88 30.71
C HIS A 406 0.21 -20.62 29.42
N ILE A 407 1.15 -20.75 28.47
CA ILE A 407 0.90 -21.28 27.12
C ILE A 407 1.47 -22.70 26.99
N ASP A 408 0.69 -23.61 26.40
CA ASP A 408 1.24 -24.87 25.89
C ASP A 408 1.70 -24.67 24.43
N HIS A 409 3.02 -24.54 24.26
CA HIS A 409 3.62 -24.28 22.94
C HIS A 409 3.47 -25.44 21.95
N ASN A 410 3.32 -26.68 22.42
CA ASN A 410 3.10 -27.81 21.53
C ASN A 410 1.70 -27.74 20.93
N VAL A 411 0.72 -27.35 21.75
CA VAL A 411 -0.65 -27.12 21.29
C VAL A 411 -0.74 -25.89 20.40
N LEU A 412 -0.15 -24.75 20.81
CA LEU A 412 -0.17 -23.49 20.06
C LEU A 412 0.33 -23.66 18.62
N ARG A 413 1.44 -24.39 18.39
CA ARG A 413 1.99 -24.62 17.04
C ARG A 413 0.99 -25.20 16.03
N ARG A 414 -0.04 -25.93 16.49
CA ARG A 414 -1.08 -26.47 15.60
C ARG A 414 -2.03 -25.39 15.07
N TYR A 415 -2.21 -24.30 15.83
CA TYR A 415 -3.12 -23.21 15.50
C TYR A 415 -2.44 -22.05 14.77
N GLU A 416 -1.11 -21.94 14.79
CA GLU A 416 -0.39 -20.82 14.15
C GLU A 416 -0.68 -20.68 12.66
N SER A 417 -0.95 -21.78 11.95
CA SER A 417 -1.30 -21.78 10.52
C SER A 417 -2.69 -21.21 10.21
N VAL A 418 -3.57 -21.04 11.22
CA VAL A 418 -4.90 -20.44 11.04
C VAL A 418 -4.77 -18.98 10.61
N GLY A 419 -3.71 -18.28 11.02
CA GLY A 419 -3.56 -16.86 10.75
C GLY A 419 -4.47 -16.03 11.64
N GLY A 420 -5.74 -15.87 11.27
CA GLY A 420 -6.69 -15.09 12.06
C GLY A 420 -8.14 -15.33 11.67
N VAL A 421 -9.03 -15.11 12.64
CA VAL A 421 -10.47 -15.13 12.44
C VAL A 421 -11.06 -13.90 13.10
N ARG A 422 -11.87 -13.14 12.35
CA ARG A 422 -12.72 -12.06 12.86
C ARG A 422 -14.14 -12.25 12.34
N ILE A 423 -15.11 -11.94 13.21
CA ILE A 423 -16.53 -11.91 12.86
C ILE A 423 -17.09 -10.60 13.38
N GLU A 424 -17.66 -9.80 12.49
CA GLU A 424 -18.09 -8.46 12.79
C GLU A 424 -19.48 -8.16 12.25
N ASP A 425 -20.29 -7.53 13.10
CA ASP A 425 -21.65 -7.10 12.78
C ASP A 425 -21.90 -5.65 13.21
N VAL A 426 -22.80 -4.99 12.48
CA VAL A 426 -23.32 -3.66 12.82
C VAL A 426 -24.54 -3.83 13.72
N VAL A 427 -24.52 -3.18 14.88
CA VAL A 427 -25.53 -3.33 15.92
C VAL A 427 -26.07 -1.97 16.36
N LEU A 428 -27.39 -1.82 16.33
CA LEU A 428 -28.12 -0.68 16.87
C LEU A 428 -28.46 -0.93 18.34
N ILE A 429 -28.14 0.02 19.21
CA ILE A 429 -28.58 -0.01 20.61
C ILE A 429 -30.01 0.51 20.70
N THR A 430 -30.91 -0.32 21.22
CA THR A 430 -32.33 -0.01 21.39
C THR A 430 -32.65 0.22 22.88
N ARG A 431 -33.83 0.76 23.18
CA ARG A 431 -34.27 1.02 24.56
C ARG A 431 -34.15 -0.20 25.50
N GLY A 432 -34.35 -1.41 24.99
CA GLY A 432 -34.39 -2.64 25.78
C GLY A 432 -33.17 -3.55 25.63
N GLY A 433 -32.24 -3.23 24.72
CA GLY A 433 -31.17 -4.14 24.32
C GLY A 433 -30.46 -3.66 23.06
N SER A 434 -30.37 -4.54 22.07
CA SER A 434 -29.70 -4.27 20.80
C SER A 434 -30.43 -4.97 19.64
N GLU A 435 -30.21 -4.49 18.42
CA GLU A 435 -30.69 -5.05 17.16
C GLU A 435 -29.50 -5.22 16.22
N ASN A 436 -29.26 -6.44 15.73
CA ASN A 436 -28.22 -6.69 14.74
C ASN A 436 -28.76 -6.32 13.34
N LEU A 437 -28.10 -5.37 12.67
CA LEU A 437 -28.46 -4.88 11.35
C LEU A 437 -27.82 -5.74 10.23
N THR A 438 -26.76 -6.49 10.55
CA THR A 438 -26.08 -7.39 9.62
C THR A 438 -26.92 -8.63 9.34
N THR A 439 -27.12 -8.94 8.06
CA THR A 439 -28.01 -10.04 7.62
C THR A 439 -27.27 -11.25 7.08
N VAL A 440 -26.01 -11.09 6.65
CA VAL A 440 -25.17 -12.21 6.22
C VAL A 440 -24.88 -13.11 7.42
N ARG A 441 -25.01 -14.42 7.24
CA ARG A 441 -24.87 -15.38 8.36
C ARG A 441 -23.41 -15.60 8.76
N SER A 442 -23.20 -15.90 10.04
CA SER A 442 -21.91 -16.28 10.66
C SER A 442 -21.93 -17.72 11.21
N ASP A 443 -22.96 -18.49 10.88
CA ASP A 443 -23.09 -19.89 11.30
C ASP A 443 -22.10 -20.76 10.52
N PRO A 444 -21.21 -21.53 11.19
CA PRO A 444 -20.15 -22.27 10.51
C PRO A 444 -20.72 -23.33 9.56
N ASP A 445 -21.81 -23.99 9.95
CA ASP A 445 -22.45 -25.01 9.10
C ASP A 445 -23.07 -24.37 7.85
N TRP A 446 -23.68 -23.19 7.97
CA TRP A 446 -24.13 -22.40 6.83
C TRP A 446 -22.95 -22.00 5.93
N ILE A 447 -21.85 -21.48 6.48
CA ILE A 447 -20.67 -21.08 5.68
C ILE A 447 -20.11 -22.28 4.91
N GLU A 448 -19.97 -23.43 5.57
CA GLU A 448 -19.53 -24.68 4.94
C GLU A 448 -20.56 -25.28 3.97
N ALA A 449 -21.84 -24.88 4.03
CA ALA A 449 -22.91 -25.36 3.16
C ALA A 449 -23.16 -24.47 1.92
N ASN A 450 -22.84 -23.17 1.94
CA ASN A 450 -23.30 -22.19 0.92
C ASN A 450 -22.67 -22.27 -0.48
N GLY A 451 -22.20 -23.44 -0.91
CA GLY A 451 -22.23 -23.79 -2.35
C GLY A 451 -23.41 -24.65 -2.76
N VAL A 452 -24.43 -24.81 -1.90
CA VAL A 452 -25.72 -25.36 -2.30
C VAL A 452 -26.79 -24.31 -2.03
N SER A 453 -27.31 -23.72 -3.10
CA SER A 453 -28.66 -23.16 -3.06
C SER A 453 -29.49 -23.82 -4.15
N GLN A 454 -30.58 -24.47 -3.73
CA GLN A 454 -31.67 -25.00 -4.53
C GLN A 454 -32.47 -23.88 -5.23
N VAL A 455 -31.82 -22.89 -5.82
CA VAL A 455 -32.50 -21.78 -6.50
C VAL A 455 -31.91 -21.64 -7.91
N ALA A 456 -32.18 -22.64 -8.74
CA ALA A 456 -31.99 -22.57 -10.18
C ALA A 456 -33.21 -23.18 -10.88
N SER A 457 -34.35 -22.47 -10.86
CA SER A 457 -35.51 -22.85 -11.67
C SER A 457 -36.39 -21.68 -12.12
N SER A 458 -35.89 -20.44 -12.25
CA SER A 458 -36.78 -19.33 -12.69
C SER A 458 -36.20 -18.26 -13.61
N LEU A 459 -34.98 -18.37 -14.14
CA LEU A 459 -34.42 -17.33 -15.03
C LEU A 459 -33.67 -17.90 -16.25
N ALA A 460 -34.28 -18.86 -16.94
CA ALA A 460 -33.88 -19.23 -18.30
C ALA A 460 -35.02 -18.82 -19.25
N GLY A 461 -34.88 -17.67 -19.91
CA GLY A 461 -35.84 -17.25 -20.93
C GLY A 461 -35.78 -15.78 -21.31
N SER A 462 -34.69 -15.32 -21.93
CA SER A 462 -34.74 -14.24 -22.92
C SER A 462 -33.41 -14.17 -23.70
N GLU A 463 -33.42 -14.67 -24.93
CA GLU A 463 -32.35 -14.48 -25.92
C GLU A 463 -32.35 -13.03 -26.41
N ILE A 464 -31.17 -12.44 -26.57
CA ILE A 464 -30.96 -11.16 -27.28
C ILE A 464 -30.10 -11.45 -28.52
N PRO A 465 -30.42 -10.93 -29.73
CA PRO A 465 -29.77 -11.34 -30.96
C PRO A 465 -28.44 -10.61 -31.21
N GLU A 466 -27.44 -11.35 -31.70
CA GLU A 466 -26.17 -10.83 -32.22
C GLU A 466 -26.36 -10.06 -33.54
N THR A 467 -25.78 -8.87 -33.64
CA THR A 467 -25.50 -8.20 -34.92
C THR A 467 -24.02 -7.89 -35.05
N ARG A 468 -23.45 -8.33 -36.18
CA ARG A 468 -22.06 -8.13 -36.64
C ARG A 468 -21.72 -6.65 -36.82
N LEU A 469 -20.49 -6.29 -36.46
CA LEU A 469 -19.78 -5.12 -36.98
C LEU A 469 -18.37 -5.56 -37.41
N GLN A 470 -18.19 -5.68 -38.72
CA GLN A 470 -16.90 -5.61 -39.41
C GLN A 470 -16.88 -4.27 -40.15
N ASP A 471 -15.66 -3.72 -40.29
CA ASP A 471 -15.22 -2.59 -41.11
C ASP A 471 -15.11 -1.20 -40.44
N LEU A 472 -13.86 -0.77 -40.17
CA LEU A 472 -13.19 0.46 -40.69
C LEU A 472 -11.82 0.73 -39.96
N PRO A 473 -10.90 1.58 -40.51
CA PRO A 473 -9.53 1.16 -40.84
C PRO A 473 -8.41 1.66 -39.91
N LEU A 474 -7.24 1.03 -40.06
CA LEU A 474 -5.93 1.41 -39.52
C LEU A 474 -5.48 2.80 -40.03
N GLY A 475 -5.24 3.74 -39.11
CA GLY A 475 -4.56 5.00 -39.41
C GLY A 475 -4.35 5.93 -38.22
N SER A 476 -3.08 6.31 -38.00
CA SER A 476 -2.54 7.40 -37.17
C SER A 476 -2.10 7.09 -35.72
N LEU A 477 -0.81 6.75 -35.61
CA LEU A 477 -0.01 6.50 -34.40
C LEU A 477 0.56 7.80 -33.77
N SER A 478 -0.10 8.95 -33.95
CA SER A 478 0.37 10.25 -33.42
C SER A 478 -0.69 11.07 -32.70
N VAL A 479 -1.86 10.48 -32.42
CA VAL A 479 -3.00 11.17 -31.76
C VAL A 479 -3.25 10.63 -30.34
N LEU A 480 -2.66 9.49 -29.97
CA LEU A 480 -2.88 8.88 -28.64
C LEU A 480 -2.12 9.58 -27.50
N ALA A 481 -1.08 10.36 -27.80
CA ALA A 481 -0.36 11.13 -26.79
C ALA A 481 -1.16 12.33 -26.25
N GLU A 482 -1.98 12.98 -27.10
CA GLU A 482 -2.83 14.10 -26.66
C GLU A 482 -4.07 13.62 -25.86
N SER A 483 -4.50 12.37 -26.04
CA SER A 483 -5.69 11.85 -25.35
C SER A 483 -5.43 11.42 -23.90
N LEU A 484 -4.20 11.00 -23.56
CA LEU A 484 -3.83 10.52 -22.22
C LEU A 484 -3.61 11.66 -21.21
N GLU A 485 -3.11 12.82 -21.64
CA GLU A 485 -2.91 14.00 -20.77
C GLU A 485 -4.23 14.71 -20.41
N SER A 486 -5.30 14.46 -21.17
CA SER A 486 -6.62 15.08 -20.98
C SER A 486 -7.47 14.45 -19.88
N LEU A 487 -6.98 13.38 -19.23
CA LEU A 487 -7.72 12.62 -18.21
C LEU A 487 -7.46 13.05 -16.77
N ILE A 488 -6.40 13.84 -16.49
CA ILE A 488 -5.99 14.16 -15.11
C ILE A 488 -6.59 15.48 -14.61
N ILE A 489 -6.75 16.48 -15.49
CA ILE A 489 -7.29 17.80 -15.13
C ILE A 489 -8.21 18.34 -16.24
N SER A 490 -9.26 19.07 -15.85
CA SER A 490 -10.18 19.70 -16.81
C SER A 490 -9.47 20.83 -17.59
N LYS A 491 -9.94 21.23 -18.78
CA LYS A 491 -9.27 22.38 -19.47
C LYS A 491 -9.46 23.70 -18.70
N ALA A 492 -10.52 23.83 -17.91
CA ALA A 492 -10.72 24.99 -17.02
C ALA A 492 -9.66 25.02 -15.92
N GLU A 493 -9.40 23.88 -15.27
CA GLU A 493 -8.34 23.72 -14.27
C GLU A 493 -6.94 23.93 -14.88
N LYS A 494 -6.68 23.35 -16.05
CA LYS A 494 -5.45 23.61 -16.82
C LYS A 494 -5.26 25.10 -17.11
N SER A 495 -6.31 25.79 -17.54
CA SER A 495 -6.28 27.24 -17.79
C SER A 495 -6.07 28.05 -16.51
N TYR A 496 -6.66 27.62 -15.39
CA TYR A 496 -6.50 28.27 -14.09
C TYR A 496 -5.06 28.14 -13.57
N ILE A 497 -4.49 26.94 -13.63
CA ILE A 497 -3.10 26.68 -13.24
C ILE A 497 -2.15 27.50 -14.13
N GLN A 498 -2.34 27.48 -15.45
CA GLN A 498 -1.53 28.29 -16.35
C GLN A 498 -1.65 29.78 -16.03
N THR A 499 -2.86 30.30 -15.84
CA THR A 499 -3.07 31.73 -15.52
C THR A 499 -2.42 32.12 -14.19
N SER A 500 -2.46 31.23 -13.19
CA SER A 500 -1.85 31.45 -11.87
C SER A 500 -0.33 31.44 -11.92
N LEU A 501 0.27 30.57 -12.74
CA LEU A 501 1.71 30.54 -12.99
C LEU A 501 2.20 31.81 -13.73
N HIS A 502 1.39 32.37 -14.62
CA HIS A 502 1.68 33.62 -15.35
C HIS A 502 1.27 34.91 -14.59
N ALA A 503 0.68 34.79 -13.40
CA ALA A 503 0.31 35.95 -12.58
C ALA A 503 1.56 36.71 -12.09
N ASN A 504 1.37 37.97 -11.68
CA ASN A 504 2.45 38.79 -11.12
C ASN A 504 2.06 39.30 -9.72
N PRO A 505 2.58 38.71 -8.62
CA PRO A 505 3.56 37.61 -8.59
C PRO A 505 2.96 36.25 -8.99
N PRO A 506 3.77 35.28 -9.46
CA PRO A 506 3.31 33.94 -9.81
C PRO A 506 2.82 33.21 -8.57
N LEU A 507 1.69 32.53 -8.67
CA LEU A 507 1.04 31.85 -7.55
C LEU A 507 0.96 30.35 -7.83
N ARG A 508 1.64 29.55 -7.01
CA ARG A 508 1.50 28.09 -6.98
C ARG A 508 0.51 27.68 -5.90
N ALA A 509 -0.19 26.56 -6.09
CA ALA A 509 -1.22 26.08 -5.17
C ALA A 509 -0.67 25.77 -3.76
N ASP A 510 0.62 25.44 -3.66
CA ASP A 510 1.34 25.14 -2.41
C ASP A 510 2.09 26.36 -1.83
N GLY A 511 1.96 27.55 -2.44
CA GLY A 511 2.59 28.78 -1.98
C GLY A 511 4.09 28.92 -2.25
N ARG A 512 4.71 27.99 -2.98
CA ARG A 512 6.14 28.05 -3.35
C ARG A 512 6.42 29.06 -4.46
N SER A 513 7.68 29.50 -4.55
CA SER A 513 8.14 30.21 -5.75
C SER A 513 8.32 29.23 -6.93
N LEU A 514 8.49 29.77 -8.15
CA LEU A 514 8.69 28.96 -9.36
C LEU A 514 9.96 28.09 -9.31
N LEU A 515 10.95 28.45 -8.51
CA LEU A 515 12.26 27.79 -8.49
C LEU A 515 12.52 26.96 -7.22
N ASP A 516 11.56 26.92 -6.28
CA ASP A 516 11.73 26.19 -5.02
C ASP A 516 11.32 24.71 -5.14
N PHE A 517 12.17 23.82 -4.61
CA PHE A 517 11.87 22.40 -4.46
C PHE A 517 11.12 22.08 -3.17
N ARG A 518 10.27 21.05 -3.17
CA ARG A 518 9.73 20.43 -1.96
C ARG A 518 10.85 19.81 -1.11
N THR A 519 10.55 19.57 0.17
CA THR A 519 11.51 18.96 1.10
C THR A 519 11.89 17.56 0.62
N VAL A 520 13.18 17.35 0.37
CA VAL A 520 13.74 16.03 0.01
C VAL A 520 14.19 15.29 1.28
N LEU A 521 13.59 14.14 1.56
CA LEU A 521 14.03 13.19 2.58
C LEU A 521 14.79 12.05 1.91
N LEU A 522 15.98 11.75 2.41
CA LEU A 522 16.85 10.71 1.89
C LEU A 522 17.30 9.81 3.04
N GLU A 523 17.20 8.50 2.83
CA GLU A 523 17.71 7.47 3.73
C GLU A 523 18.48 6.43 2.90
N THR A 524 19.77 6.24 3.16
CA THR A 524 20.58 5.21 2.48
C THR A 524 20.45 3.86 3.20
N GLY A 525 20.92 2.78 2.56
CA GLY A 525 20.93 1.36 2.97
C GLY A 525 19.66 0.85 3.64
N VAL A 526 18.52 1.03 2.97
CA VAL A 526 17.19 0.58 3.39
C VAL A 526 16.99 -0.92 3.10
N ALA A 527 17.66 -1.46 2.08
CA ALA A 527 17.65 -2.87 1.71
C ALA A 527 18.94 -3.56 2.19
N PRO A 528 18.89 -4.42 3.24
CA PRO A 528 20.08 -5.04 3.82
C PRO A 528 20.75 -6.11 2.94
N LEU A 529 20.09 -6.58 1.88
CA LEU A 529 20.62 -7.62 0.99
C LEU A 529 21.27 -7.03 -0.28
N ALA A 530 21.16 -5.72 -0.48
CA ALA A 530 21.75 -5.02 -1.62
C ALA A 530 23.14 -4.47 -1.28
N ASN A 531 24.04 -4.42 -2.26
CA ASN A 531 25.38 -3.83 -2.10
C ASN A 531 25.33 -2.33 -1.82
N GLY A 532 24.28 -1.65 -2.26
CA GLY A 532 23.93 -0.28 -1.91
C GLY A 532 22.43 -0.07 -2.09
N SER A 533 21.81 0.76 -1.26
CA SER A 533 20.40 1.14 -1.49
C SER A 533 20.07 2.52 -0.97
N ALA A 534 19.01 3.12 -1.48
CA ALA A 534 18.53 4.40 -1.02
C ALA A 534 17.02 4.52 -1.20
N LYS A 535 16.36 5.11 -0.20
CA LYS A 535 14.97 5.53 -0.25
C LYS A 535 14.93 7.05 -0.27
N LEU A 536 14.35 7.59 -1.33
CA LEU A 536 14.15 9.02 -1.52
C LEU A 536 12.65 9.32 -1.45
N ASN A 537 12.30 10.39 -0.76
CA ASN A 537 10.97 10.97 -0.82
C ASN A 537 11.04 12.48 -1.03
N VAL A 538 10.33 12.99 -2.04
CA VAL A 538 10.20 14.41 -2.34
C VAL A 538 8.81 14.89 -1.93
N GLY A 539 8.71 15.69 -0.88
CA GLY A 539 7.45 16.33 -0.46
C GLY A 539 6.75 15.74 0.77
N LYS A 540 7.29 14.71 1.42
CA LYS A 540 6.75 14.19 2.69
C LYS A 540 7.09 15.08 3.88
N ILE A 541 6.06 15.40 4.67
CA ILE A 541 6.20 16.08 5.97
C ILE A 541 6.43 15.01 7.04
N ARG A 542 7.46 15.16 7.90
CA ARG A 542 7.89 14.15 8.90
C ARG A 542 6.81 13.70 9.90
N LEU A 543 5.67 14.39 9.98
CA LEU A 543 4.60 14.16 10.96
C LEU A 543 3.35 13.52 10.36
N GLU A 544 3.23 13.40 9.04
CA GLU A 544 2.11 12.77 8.34
C GLU A 544 2.57 11.51 7.59
N GLY A 545 1.76 10.45 7.67
CA GLY A 545 2.10 9.12 7.16
C GLY A 545 2.07 8.97 5.63
N GLY A 546 1.69 10.01 4.87
CA GLY A 546 1.51 9.94 3.42
C GLY A 546 1.76 11.27 2.72
N GLY A 547 2.10 11.19 1.42
CA GLY A 547 2.35 12.35 0.54
C GLY A 547 3.79 12.42 0.02
N GLY A 548 3.94 12.86 -1.23
CA GLY A 548 5.23 13.04 -1.91
C GLY A 548 5.59 11.93 -2.90
N THR A 549 6.59 12.20 -3.74
CA THR A 549 7.11 11.27 -4.74
C THR A 549 8.12 10.35 -4.06
N GLU A 550 7.80 9.06 -3.97
CA GLU A 550 8.58 8.07 -3.24
C GLU A 550 9.25 7.09 -4.19
N VAL A 551 10.59 7.03 -4.13
CA VAL A 551 11.42 6.18 -5.00
C VAL A 551 12.39 5.39 -4.14
N LEU A 552 12.46 4.09 -4.39
CA LEU A 552 13.42 3.17 -3.77
C LEU A 552 14.40 2.70 -4.85
N ALA A 553 15.70 2.85 -4.62
CA ALA A 553 16.75 2.36 -5.50
C ALA A 553 17.64 1.35 -4.77
N ALA A 554 17.98 0.25 -5.45
CA ALA A 554 18.86 -0.78 -4.93
C ALA A 554 19.89 -1.18 -6.00
N ALA A 555 21.15 -1.27 -5.59
CA ALA A 555 22.27 -1.67 -6.43
C ALA A 555 22.79 -3.04 -5.98
N LYS A 556 22.96 -3.95 -6.94
CA LYS A 556 23.46 -5.30 -6.73
C LYS A 556 24.61 -5.59 -7.68
N LEU A 557 25.63 -6.29 -7.20
CA LEU A 557 26.79 -6.70 -7.98
C LEU A 557 26.73 -8.20 -8.30
N GLU A 558 26.88 -8.54 -9.58
CA GLU A 558 26.94 -9.91 -10.08
C GLU A 558 28.22 -10.15 -10.89
N VAL A 559 28.71 -11.38 -10.98
CA VAL A 559 29.97 -11.70 -11.68
C VAL A 559 29.64 -12.13 -13.10
N GLU A 560 30.24 -11.47 -14.10
CA GLU A 560 30.09 -11.79 -15.52
C GLU A 560 31.41 -12.28 -16.14
N ASP A 561 31.34 -13.33 -16.96
CA ASP A 561 32.48 -13.89 -17.70
C ASP A 561 32.65 -13.19 -19.06
N VAL A 562 33.74 -12.44 -19.21
CA VAL A 562 34.08 -11.67 -20.42
C VAL A 562 34.43 -12.58 -21.62
N GLN A 563 34.75 -13.86 -21.39
CA GLN A 563 35.18 -14.79 -22.44
C GLN A 563 34.05 -15.58 -23.13
N GLN A 564 32.84 -15.66 -22.55
CA GLN A 564 31.75 -16.50 -23.07
C GLN A 564 30.45 -15.73 -23.39
N GLY A 565 30.37 -14.41 -23.15
CA GLY A 565 29.18 -13.59 -23.39
C GLY A 565 29.44 -12.17 -23.90
N ASP A 566 28.39 -11.34 -23.92
CA ASP A 566 28.39 -9.90 -24.28
C ASP A 566 29.13 -9.00 -23.26
N GLY A 567 30.00 -9.58 -22.42
CA GLY A 567 30.69 -8.90 -21.33
C GLY A 567 31.71 -7.87 -21.85
N VAL A 568 31.64 -6.66 -21.32
CA VAL A 568 32.59 -5.58 -21.63
C VAL A 568 33.72 -5.59 -20.60
N ASP A 569 34.97 -5.54 -21.06
CA ASP A 569 36.14 -5.44 -20.19
C ASP A 569 36.08 -4.12 -19.40
N GLY A 570 36.02 -4.22 -18.06
CA GLY A 570 35.79 -3.07 -17.16
C GLY A 570 34.43 -3.01 -16.47
N GLY A 571 33.54 -3.98 -16.72
CA GLY A 571 32.24 -4.08 -16.04
C GLY A 571 31.12 -3.31 -16.74
N ARG A 572 29.88 -3.78 -16.57
CA ARG A 572 28.69 -3.21 -17.21
C ARG A 572 27.72 -2.70 -16.15
N ILE A 573 27.00 -1.62 -16.48
CA ILE A 573 25.91 -1.10 -15.65
C ILE A 573 24.60 -1.44 -16.36
N ALA A 574 23.71 -2.15 -15.67
CA ALA A 574 22.34 -2.39 -16.11
C ALA A 574 21.39 -1.60 -15.19
N CYS A 575 20.43 -0.89 -15.76
CA CYS A 575 19.45 -0.14 -14.98
C CYS A 575 18.06 -0.62 -15.34
N SER A 576 17.21 -0.82 -14.35
CA SER A 576 15.79 -1.12 -14.52
C SER A 576 14.95 -0.13 -13.70
N VAL A 577 13.84 0.35 -14.25
CA VAL A 577 12.86 1.18 -13.55
C VAL A 577 11.53 0.47 -13.56
N THR A 578 11.02 0.14 -12.38
CA THR A 578 9.70 -0.47 -12.18
C THR A 578 8.77 0.57 -11.55
N CYS A 579 7.58 0.74 -12.11
CA CYS A 579 6.58 1.66 -11.58
C CYS A 579 5.48 0.85 -10.90
N SER A 580 5.24 1.11 -9.62
CA SER A 580 4.14 0.47 -8.91
C SER A 580 2.79 0.88 -9.54
N PRO A 581 1.86 -0.06 -9.79
CA PRO A 581 0.50 0.28 -10.19
C PRO A 581 -0.20 1.22 -9.20
N ALA A 582 0.21 1.21 -7.93
CA ALA A 582 -0.29 2.13 -6.91
C ALA A 582 0.21 3.59 -7.11
N ALA A 583 1.37 3.78 -7.76
CA ALA A 583 1.89 5.10 -8.11
C ALA A 583 1.13 5.74 -9.28
N TYR A 584 0.58 4.91 -10.17
CA TYR A 584 -0.12 5.33 -11.39
C TYR A 584 -1.49 4.64 -11.53
N PRO A 585 -2.44 4.91 -10.62
CA PRO A 585 -3.73 4.20 -10.60
C PRO A 585 -4.62 4.49 -11.82
N TYR A 586 -4.31 5.55 -12.57
CA TYR A 586 -5.04 5.97 -13.77
C TYR A 586 -4.46 5.41 -15.09
N LEU A 587 -3.28 4.78 -15.05
CA LEU A 587 -2.69 4.17 -16.24
C LEU A 587 -3.14 2.71 -16.38
N THR A 588 -3.43 2.29 -17.60
CA THR A 588 -3.64 0.87 -17.90
C THR A 588 -2.31 0.12 -17.81
N SER A 589 -2.35 -1.20 -17.61
CA SER A 589 -1.12 -2.02 -17.51
C SER A 589 -0.17 -1.81 -18.70
N ASN A 590 -0.70 -1.74 -19.92
CA ASN A 590 0.12 -1.48 -21.12
C ASN A 590 0.77 -0.08 -21.11
N ALA A 591 0.02 0.96 -20.72
CA ALA A 591 0.57 2.31 -20.63
C ALA A 591 1.60 2.44 -19.51
N LEU A 592 1.42 1.69 -18.42
CA LEU A 592 2.39 1.59 -17.33
C LEU A 592 3.68 0.88 -17.79
N ASP A 593 3.57 -0.19 -18.57
CA ASP A 593 4.73 -0.90 -19.15
C ASP A 593 5.50 -0.01 -20.13
N GLU A 594 4.80 0.78 -20.96
CA GLU A 594 5.42 1.78 -21.84
C GLU A 594 6.16 2.87 -21.03
N LEU A 595 5.54 3.38 -19.96
CA LEU A 595 6.16 4.38 -19.07
C LEU A 595 7.41 3.82 -18.38
N GLN A 596 7.34 2.58 -17.87
CA GLN A 596 8.47 1.88 -17.25
C GLN A 596 9.62 1.68 -18.25
N TYR A 597 9.29 1.28 -19.48
CA TYR A 597 10.27 1.13 -20.54
C TYR A 597 10.97 2.46 -20.87
N ASP A 598 10.20 3.54 -20.99
CA ASP A 598 10.73 4.87 -21.28
C ASP A 598 11.64 5.40 -20.16
N MET A 599 11.22 5.28 -18.90
CA MET A 599 12.04 5.67 -17.75
C MET A 599 13.32 4.81 -17.66
N THR A 600 13.20 3.50 -17.88
CA THR A 600 14.33 2.58 -17.91
C THR A 600 15.31 2.97 -19.01
N ALA A 601 14.83 3.25 -20.22
CA ALA A 601 15.68 3.65 -21.35
C ALA A 601 16.43 4.96 -21.06
N VAL A 602 15.76 5.96 -20.49
CA VAL A 602 16.38 7.25 -20.10
C VAL A 602 17.47 7.04 -19.05
N LEU A 603 17.17 6.30 -17.98
CA LEU A 603 18.10 6.07 -16.88
C LEU A 603 19.30 5.24 -17.36
N HIS A 604 19.04 4.14 -18.06
CA HIS A 604 20.08 3.25 -18.58
C HIS A 604 21.00 3.98 -19.56
N GLN A 605 20.46 4.67 -20.56
CA GLN A 605 21.28 5.41 -21.55
C GLN A 605 22.18 6.47 -20.91
N THR A 606 21.72 7.09 -19.82
CA THR A 606 22.48 8.14 -19.13
C THR A 606 23.57 7.53 -18.23
N LEU A 607 23.25 6.51 -17.44
CA LEU A 607 24.17 5.93 -16.45
C LEU A 607 25.14 4.90 -17.05
N SER A 608 24.77 4.22 -18.13
CA SER A 608 25.63 3.26 -18.84
C SER A 608 26.62 3.94 -19.79
N HIS A 609 26.74 5.27 -19.75
CA HIS A 609 27.65 5.97 -20.64
C HIS A 609 29.11 5.70 -20.22
N PRO A 610 30.03 5.40 -21.16
CA PRO A 610 31.41 5.01 -20.82
C PRO A 610 32.20 6.03 -19.99
N SER A 611 31.81 7.31 -19.98
CA SER A 611 32.44 8.36 -19.16
C SER A 611 32.15 8.21 -17.65
N LEU A 612 31.09 7.49 -17.29
CA LEU A 612 30.63 7.29 -15.91
C LEU A 612 31.01 5.91 -15.36
N HIS A 613 31.72 5.08 -16.14
CA HIS A 613 32.13 3.73 -15.72
C HIS A 613 33.15 3.77 -14.57
N PRO A 614 32.83 3.19 -13.41
CA PRO A 614 33.77 3.07 -12.28
C PRO A 614 34.94 2.15 -12.62
N LYS A 615 36.15 2.54 -12.20
CA LYS A 615 37.39 1.78 -12.49
C LYS A 615 37.51 0.49 -11.68
N ASN A 616 36.78 0.38 -10.57
CA ASN A 616 36.84 -0.74 -9.63
C ASN A 616 35.86 -1.90 -9.94
N LEU A 617 35.22 -1.90 -11.13
CA LEU A 617 34.34 -3.01 -11.57
C LEU A 617 35.08 -4.14 -12.29
N GLY A 618 36.40 -4.04 -12.49
CA GLY A 618 37.22 -5.12 -13.06
C GLY A 618 37.69 -6.11 -12.00
N ILE A 619 37.36 -7.41 -12.14
CA ILE A 619 37.81 -8.48 -11.23
C ILE A 619 39.12 -9.09 -11.75
N LEU A 620 39.11 -9.58 -12.99
CA LEU A 620 40.25 -10.12 -13.71
C LEU A 620 40.28 -9.51 -15.12
N PRO A 621 41.30 -8.72 -15.48
CA PRO A 621 41.39 -8.08 -16.79
C PRO A 621 41.20 -9.08 -17.93
N GLY A 622 40.22 -8.84 -18.82
CA GLY A 622 39.91 -9.69 -19.96
C GLY A 622 39.36 -11.09 -19.65
N LYS A 623 38.94 -11.36 -18.39
CA LYS A 623 38.35 -12.65 -17.98
C LYS A 623 37.03 -12.51 -17.22
N LYS A 624 37.00 -11.75 -16.12
CA LYS A 624 35.82 -11.60 -15.25
C LYS A 624 35.64 -10.13 -14.84
N SER A 625 34.42 -9.64 -14.88
CA SER A 625 34.05 -8.28 -14.46
C SER A 625 32.76 -8.28 -13.64
N TRP A 626 32.54 -7.22 -12.88
CA TRP A 626 31.30 -7.01 -12.15
C TRP A 626 30.22 -6.41 -13.07
N LEU A 627 29.03 -6.99 -13.05
CA LEU A 627 27.79 -6.42 -13.56
C LEU A 627 27.10 -5.68 -12.40
N LEU A 628 26.97 -4.36 -12.52
CA LEU A 628 26.26 -3.51 -11.58
C LEU A 628 24.81 -3.35 -12.05
N SER A 629 23.89 -4.07 -11.41
CA SER A 629 22.44 -3.97 -11.64
C SER A 629 21.84 -2.96 -10.67
N LEU A 630 21.30 -1.86 -11.20
CA LEU A 630 20.59 -0.83 -10.45
C LEU A 630 19.08 -0.96 -10.73
N ASP A 631 18.34 -1.41 -9.73
CA ASP A 631 16.89 -1.53 -9.78
C ASP A 631 16.24 -0.37 -9.04
N VAL A 632 15.40 0.39 -9.72
CA VAL A 632 14.68 1.54 -9.18
C VAL A 632 13.19 1.27 -9.21
N VAL A 633 12.52 1.44 -8.08
CA VAL A 633 11.08 1.24 -7.92
C VAL A 633 10.42 2.56 -7.53
N VAL A 634 9.49 3.04 -8.37
CA VAL A 634 8.63 4.19 -8.06
C VAL A 634 7.42 3.69 -7.27
N LEU A 635 7.33 4.05 -5.99
CA LEU A 635 6.30 3.60 -5.07
C LEU A 635 5.09 4.53 -5.03
N ALA A 636 5.30 5.83 -5.22
CA ALA A 636 4.25 6.85 -5.31
C ALA A 636 4.70 8.00 -6.21
N ASP A 637 3.80 8.49 -7.08
CA ASP A 637 4.03 9.66 -7.92
C ASP A 637 3.21 10.85 -7.42
N ALA A 638 3.90 11.90 -6.96
CA ALA A 638 3.32 13.19 -6.64
C ALA A 638 4.02 14.32 -7.43
N GLY A 639 4.51 14.03 -8.64
CA GLY A 639 5.20 14.96 -9.54
C GLY A 639 6.71 14.96 -9.37
N ASN A 640 7.43 15.43 -10.39
CA ASN A 640 8.88 15.48 -10.50
C ASN A 640 9.60 14.11 -10.39
N VAL A 641 9.00 13.08 -10.99
CA VAL A 641 9.46 11.69 -10.91
C VAL A 641 10.87 11.47 -11.49
N TYR A 642 11.22 12.12 -12.61
CA TYR A 642 12.54 11.94 -13.23
C TYR A 642 13.68 12.43 -12.32
N ASP A 643 13.53 13.61 -11.73
CA ASP A 643 14.52 14.13 -10.79
C ASP A 643 14.64 13.22 -9.57
N ALA A 644 13.52 12.71 -9.05
CA ALA A 644 13.50 11.76 -7.94
C ALA A 644 14.20 10.42 -8.27
N VAL A 645 13.98 9.87 -9.47
CA VAL A 645 14.63 8.64 -9.95
C VAL A 645 16.14 8.83 -10.02
N PHE A 646 16.63 9.94 -10.59
CA PHE A 646 18.07 10.21 -10.68
C PHE A 646 18.70 10.50 -9.31
N MET A 647 18.02 11.22 -8.42
CA MET A 647 18.49 11.47 -7.05
C MET A 647 18.58 10.17 -6.24
N ALA A 648 17.57 9.30 -6.32
CA ALA A 648 17.55 8.00 -5.65
C ALA A 648 18.66 7.08 -6.20
N SER A 649 18.82 7.04 -7.52
CA SER A 649 19.87 6.27 -8.20
C SER A 649 21.26 6.70 -7.76
N ARG A 650 21.55 8.00 -7.75
CA ARG A 650 22.82 8.55 -7.27
C ARG A 650 23.07 8.18 -5.81
N ALA A 651 22.06 8.27 -4.94
CA ALA A 651 22.20 7.93 -3.54
C ALA A 651 22.43 6.43 -3.30
N ALA A 652 21.78 5.55 -4.08
CA ALA A 652 22.04 4.12 -4.01
C ALA A 652 23.45 3.78 -4.49
N LEU A 653 23.91 4.39 -5.59
CA LEU A 653 25.26 4.22 -6.12
C LEU A 653 26.34 4.78 -5.18
N TRP A 654 26.02 5.83 -4.41
CA TRP A 654 26.90 6.36 -3.35
C TRP A 654 27.08 5.37 -2.20
N ASP A 655 26.01 4.67 -1.81
CA ASP A 655 26.02 3.65 -0.75
C ASP A 655 26.64 2.31 -1.19
N THR A 656 26.81 2.09 -2.51
CA THR A 656 27.30 0.83 -3.06
C THR A 656 28.74 0.50 -2.64
N LYS A 657 28.91 -0.66 -2.02
CA LYS A 657 30.21 -1.26 -1.71
C LYS A 657 30.55 -2.42 -2.64
N VAL A 658 31.71 -2.34 -3.28
CA VAL A 658 32.28 -3.35 -4.16
C VAL A 658 33.20 -4.27 -3.32
N PRO A 659 32.94 -5.58 -3.27
CA PRO A 659 33.81 -6.52 -2.56
C PRO A 659 35.23 -6.51 -3.11
N ARG A 660 36.25 -6.55 -2.23
CA ARG A 660 37.64 -6.71 -2.67
C ARG A 660 37.84 -8.09 -3.28
N THR A 661 38.60 -8.18 -4.36
CA THR A 661 38.90 -9.45 -5.03
C THR A 661 40.39 -9.72 -5.03
N ARG A 662 40.81 -10.94 -4.66
CA ARG A 662 42.21 -11.38 -4.73
C ARG A 662 42.38 -12.43 -5.84
N PRO A 663 43.26 -12.21 -6.85
CA PRO A 663 43.49 -13.20 -7.89
C PRO A 663 44.26 -14.41 -7.34
N ILE A 664 43.75 -15.62 -7.58
CA ILE A 664 44.40 -16.90 -7.33
C ILE A 664 44.85 -17.48 -8.67
N GLN A 665 46.16 -17.74 -8.79
CA GLN A 665 46.73 -18.53 -9.88
C GLN A 665 47.02 -19.95 -9.39
N TYR A 666 46.40 -20.95 -10.02
CA TYR A 666 46.74 -22.34 -9.75
C TYR A 666 48.00 -22.73 -10.54
N GLN A 667 49.15 -22.79 -9.87
CA GLN A 667 50.35 -23.44 -10.43
C GLN A 667 50.31 -24.93 -10.13
N ALA A 668 50.12 -25.76 -11.16
CA ALA A 668 50.35 -27.20 -11.03
C ALA A 668 51.81 -27.44 -10.58
N ARG A 669 52.01 -28.20 -9.49
CA ARG A 669 53.33 -28.63 -9.04
C ARG A 669 54.00 -29.43 -10.16
N GLY A 670 54.98 -28.84 -10.83
CA GLY A 670 55.82 -29.54 -11.80
C GLY A 670 56.60 -30.66 -11.12
N SER A 671 56.33 -31.91 -11.50
CA SER A 671 57.24 -33.01 -11.21
C SER A 671 58.48 -32.83 -12.07
N THR A 672 59.61 -32.53 -11.43
CA THR A 672 60.94 -32.64 -12.02
C THR A 672 61.18 -34.06 -12.52
N LEU A 673 61.43 -34.26 -13.82
CA LEU A 673 62.20 -35.41 -14.34
C LEU A 673 62.73 -35.08 -15.75
N ALA A 674 64.04 -35.27 -15.90
CA ALA A 674 64.88 -35.01 -17.06
C ALA A 674 64.60 -35.99 -18.24
N PRO A 675 65.06 -35.70 -19.48
CA PRO A 675 64.60 -36.43 -20.66
C PRO A 675 65.40 -37.72 -20.87
N ARG A 676 64.71 -38.80 -21.29
CA ARG A 676 65.35 -39.99 -21.87
C ARG A 676 64.60 -40.45 -23.12
N ASN A 677 65.40 -40.69 -24.16
CA ASN A 677 65.06 -41.14 -25.49
C ASN A 677 64.68 -42.63 -25.57
N ALA A 678 64.00 -42.94 -26.69
CA ALA A 678 64.13 -44.13 -27.54
C ALA A 678 63.39 -45.44 -27.17
N ASP A 679 62.50 -45.79 -28.10
CA ASP A 679 62.28 -47.08 -28.76
C ASP A 679 61.68 -48.30 -28.02
N VAL A 680 60.80 -48.97 -28.78
CA VAL A 680 60.56 -50.42 -28.94
C VAL A 680 59.09 -50.87 -28.79
N ASP A 681 58.62 -51.41 -29.93
CA ASP A 681 57.49 -52.26 -30.32
C ASP A 681 56.83 -53.20 -29.28
N MET A 682 55.52 -53.46 -29.42
CA MET A 682 54.94 -54.75 -29.90
C MET A 682 53.42 -54.90 -29.62
N ASP A 683 52.79 -55.64 -30.55
CA ASP A 683 51.37 -55.96 -30.78
C ASP A 683 50.53 -56.58 -29.65
N GLY A 684 49.20 -56.46 -29.75
CA GLY A 684 48.23 -57.31 -29.04
C GLY A 684 46.77 -56.87 -29.18
N ASP A 685 46.01 -57.62 -29.99
CA ASP A 685 44.60 -57.41 -30.37
C ASP A 685 43.57 -57.90 -29.32
N ALA A 686 42.30 -57.51 -29.54
CA ALA A 686 41.02 -58.04 -29.04
C ALA A 686 40.30 -57.39 -27.83
N SER A 687 39.33 -56.53 -28.19
CA SER A 687 37.94 -56.42 -27.72
C SER A 687 37.61 -56.43 -26.21
N GLU A 688 37.11 -55.29 -25.70
CA GLU A 688 35.95 -55.24 -24.80
C GLU A 688 35.32 -53.82 -24.78
N GLN A 689 34.00 -53.76 -24.91
CA GLN A 689 33.21 -52.53 -24.80
C GLN A 689 33.16 -52.06 -23.35
N GLN A 690 33.60 -50.83 -23.06
CA GLN A 690 33.22 -50.14 -21.82
C GLN A 690 33.21 -48.62 -21.97
N ALA A 691 32.06 -48.05 -21.55
CA ALA A 691 31.68 -46.67 -21.32
C ALA A 691 32.76 -45.57 -21.46
N THR A 692 32.55 -44.64 -22.39
CA THR A 692 33.19 -43.32 -22.36
C THR A 692 32.59 -42.49 -21.23
N SER A 693 33.26 -42.42 -20.08
CA SER A 693 33.06 -41.31 -19.14
C SER A 693 33.61 -40.04 -19.77
N GLY A 694 32.77 -39.00 -19.88
CA GLY A 694 33.11 -37.68 -20.47
C GLY A 694 34.07 -36.83 -19.64
N PHE A 695 35.10 -37.43 -19.03
CA PHE A 695 36.18 -36.73 -18.33
C PHE A 695 37.50 -36.99 -19.06
N ASP A 696 37.65 -36.36 -20.21
CA ASP A 696 38.95 -36.23 -20.88
C ASP A 696 39.67 -35.00 -20.31
N THR A 697 40.56 -35.22 -19.34
CA THR A 697 41.36 -34.15 -18.69
C THR A 697 42.61 -33.77 -19.49
N ARG A 698 42.68 -34.08 -20.80
CA ARG A 698 43.83 -33.76 -21.65
C ARG A 698 43.83 -32.32 -22.19
N ASP A 699 42.77 -31.55 -21.97
CA ASP A 699 42.66 -30.13 -22.33
C ASP A 699 42.91 -29.14 -21.18
N MET A 700 43.50 -29.58 -20.05
CA MET A 700 43.88 -28.69 -18.94
C MET A 700 45.24 -28.00 -19.16
N THR A 701 45.44 -27.38 -20.33
CA THR A 701 46.55 -26.43 -20.57
C THR A 701 46.12 -24.96 -20.50
N LYS A 702 44.91 -24.66 -20.00
CA LYS A 702 44.54 -23.29 -19.62
C LYS A 702 44.87 -23.05 -18.15
N THR A 703 45.75 -22.10 -17.89
CA THR A 703 46.01 -21.50 -16.58
C THR A 703 44.67 -21.02 -15.98
N ALA A 704 44.08 -21.83 -15.10
CA ALA A 704 42.89 -21.44 -14.36
C ALA A 704 43.29 -20.34 -13.37
N ALA A 705 42.86 -19.12 -13.69
CA ALA A 705 42.95 -17.98 -12.79
C ALA A 705 41.53 -17.76 -12.27
N ASP A 706 41.36 -17.87 -10.96
CA ASP A 706 40.10 -17.61 -10.26
C ASP A 706 40.33 -16.53 -9.20
N PHE A 707 39.31 -16.07 -8.50
CA PHE A 707 39.47 -15.02 -7.47
C PHE A 707 38.82 -15.42 -6.14
N GLU A 708 39.38 -14.91 -5.04
CA GLU A 708 38.86 -15.07 -3.69
C GLU A 708 38.22 -13.76 -3.22
N LEU A 709 37.12 -13.85 -2.47
CA LEU A 709 36.48 -12.74 -1.77
C LEU A 709 36.85 -12.85 -0.27
N PRO A 710 37.82 -12.06 0.22
CA PRO A 710 38.20 -12.06 1.63
C PRO A 710 37.20 -11.34 2.55
N ASP A 711 36.35 -10.48 1.98
CA ASP A 711 35.43 -9.58 2.69
C ASP A 711 33.96 -10.02 2.47
N TYR A 712 33.09 -9.86 3.48
CA TYR A 712 31.62 -9.96 3.31
C TYR A 712 31.07 -8.73 2.58
N TRP A 713 29.83 -8.79 2.08
CA TRP A 713 29.24 -7.75 1.20
C TRP A 713 29.18 -6.33 1.81
N ASP A 714 29.34 -6.17 3.13
CA ASP A 714 29.33 -4.90 3.87
C ASP A 714 30.72 -4.31 4.15
N GLU A 715 31.80 -5.07 3.89
CA GLU A 715 33.20 -4.70 4.14
C GLU A 715 33.97 -4.26 2.87
N GLY A 716 33.27 -4.19 1.73
CA GLY A 716 33.83 -3.79 0.43
C GLY A 716 34.27 -2.31 0.32
N GLU A 717 35.00 -1.99 -0.74
CA GLU A 717 35.43 -0.64 -1.08
C GLU A 717 34.30 0.16 -1.72
N VAL A 718 34.23 1.47 -1.45
CA VAL A 718 33.23 2.35 -2.07
C VAL A 718 33.45 2.40 -3.58
N LEU A 719 32.38 2.55 -4.34
CA LEU A 719 32.43 2.70 -5.80
C LEU A 719 33.37 3.86 -6.21
N ASP A 720 34.31 3.58 -7.12
CA ASP A 720 35.27 4.59 -7.57
C ASP A 720 34.56 5.71 -8.33
N SER A 721 35.00 6.95 -8.12
CA SER A 721 34.43 8.14 -8.76
C SER A 721 32.98 8.44 -8.37
N ARG A 722 32.54 8.09 -7.15
CA ARG A 722 31.19 8.38 -6.60
C ARG A 722 30.67 9.82 -6.80
N ASP A 723 31.56 10.79 -6.98
CA ASP A 723 31.19 12.21 -7.13
C ASP A 723 30.67 12.53 -8.55
N ILE A 724 30.98 11.70 -9.56
CA ILE A 724 30.68 11.97 -10.98
C ILE A 724 29.25 11.63 -11.41
N TRP A 725 28.47 10.94 -10.57
CA TRP A 725 27.11 10.52 -10.92
C TRP A 725 26.20 11.71 -11.25
N PRO A 726 25.41 11.69 -12.33
CA PRO A 726 24.66 12.87 -12.72
C PRO A 726 23.47 13.15 -11.79
N VAL A 727 23.12 14.43 -11.65
CA VAL A 727 21.86 14.90 -11.07
C VAL A 727 20.98 15.40 -12.21
N CYS A 728 19.71 15.00 -12.19
CA CYS A 728 18.73 15.43 -13.18
C CYS A 728 17.95 16.64 -12.66
N VAL A 729 17.67 17.58 -13.55
CA VAL A 729 16.76 18.71 -13.33
C VAL A 729 15.75 18.75 -14.47
N THR A 730 14.47 18.73 -14.11
CA THR A 730 13.35 18.85 -15.04
C THR A 730 12.80 20.26 -15.04
N LEU A 731 12.98 20.98 -16.15
CA LEU A 731 12.43 22.31 -16.37
C LEU A 731 11.04 22.19 -17.01
N ASN A 732 9.99 22.52 -16.27
CA ASN A 732 8.63 22.57 -16.80
C ASN A 732 8.39 23.93 -17.44
N MET A 733 8.02 23.96 -18.72
CA MET A 733 8.01 25.18 -19.51
C MET A 733 6.60 25.65 -19.84
N SER A 734 6.34 26.92 -19.58
CA SER A 734 5.17 27.65 -20.07
C SER A 734 5.66 29.03 -20.54
N PRO A 735 6.09 29.17 -21.81
CA PRO A 735 6.77 30.38 -22.26
C PRO A 735 5.99 31.66 -21.91
N PRO A 736 6.63 32.69 -21.30
CA PRO A 736 8.07 32.89 -21.11
C PRO A 736 8.67 32.36 -19.79
N ILE A 737 7.92 31.64 -18.96
CA ILE A 737 8.36 31.16 -17.64
C ILE A 737 8.75 29.67 -17.65
N HIS A 738 9.66 29.29 -16.74
CA HIS A 738 9.95 27.90 -16.39
C HIS A 738 9.93 27.74 -14.87
N PHE A 739 9.62 26.53 -14.41
CA PHE A 739 9.57 26.22 -12.99
C PHE A 739 10.04 24.80 -12.69
N LEU A 740 10.42 24.59 -11.43
CA LEU A 740 11.03 23.36 -10.91
C LEU A 740 10.05 22.62 -10.00
N ASP A 741 10.23 21.30 -9.89
CA ASP A 741 9.45 20.42 -9.01
C ASP A 741 7.94 20.62 -9.14
N ALA A 742 7.44 20.37 -10.34
CA ALA A 742 6.03 20.44 -10.67
C ALA A 742 5.22 19.36 -9.93
N THR A 743 4.06 19.74 -9.44
CA THR A 743 3.02 18.83 -8.94
C THR A 743 2.28 18.16 -10.10
N PRO A 744 1.56 17.03 -9.89
CA PRO A 744 0.87 16.34 -10.99
C PRO A 744 -0.10 17.23 -11.79
N PRO A 745 -0.89 18.14 -11.15
CA PRO A 745 -1.71 19.10 -11.88
C PRO A 745 -0.90 20.11 -12.70
N GLU A 746 0.25 20.58 -12.19
CA GLU A 746 1.14 21.48 -12.91
C GLU A 746 1.77 20.77 -14.12
N GLU A 747 2.23 19.52 -13.95
CA GLU A 747 2.77 18.70 -15.03
C GLU A 747 1.76 18.41 -16.14
N ALA A 748 0.50 18.12 -15.80
CA ALA A 748 -0.58 17.94 -16.77
C ALA A 748 -0.95 19.26 -17.48
N SER A 749 -0.69 20.40 -16.84
CA SER A 749 -0.96 21.73 -17.40
C SER A 749 0.13 22.23 -18.36
N THR A 750 1.39 21.79 -18.18
CA THR A 750 2.54 22.19 -19.01
C THR A 750 3.17 20.97 -19.68
N PRO A 751 2.74 20.64 -20.92
CA PRO A 751 3.16 19.38 -21.55
C PRO A 751 4.62 19.42 -22.02
N LEU A 752 5.21 20.62 -22.16
CA LEU A 752 6.60 20.79 -22.61
C LEU A 752 7.56 20.80 -21.42
N LYS A 753 8.42 19.77 -21.33
CA LYS A 753 9.42 19.59 -20.26
C LYS A 753 10.81 19.41 -20.85
N LEU A 754 11.81 20.11 -20.32
CA LEU A 754 13.21 19.93 -20.70
C LEU A 754 13.96 19.25 -19.54
N MET A 755 14.39 18.02 -19.77
CA MET A 755 15.17 17.24 -18.82
C MET A 755 16.66 17.40 -19.11
N LEU A 756 17.42 17.81 -18.10
CA LEU A 756 18.87 18.01 -18.18
C LEU A 756 19.58 17.24 -17.07
N ALA A 757 20.52 16.37 -17.42
CA ALA A 757 21.33 15.62 -16.47
C ALA A 757 22.77 16.13 -16.48
N PHE A 758 23.24 16.64 -15.34
CA PHE A 758 24.57 17.24 -15.20
C PHE A 758 25.43 16.45 -14.21
N SER A 759 26.73 16.35 -14.52
CA SER A 759 27.75 15.78 -13.65
C SER A 759 28.76 16.86 -13.25
N PHE A 760 29.19 16.83 -11.98
CA PHE A 760 30.10 17.83 -11.41
C PHE A 760 31.40 17.17 -10.88
N PRO A 761 32.28 16.70 -11.78
CA PRO A 761 33.58 16.14 -11.37
C PRO A 761 34.46 17.19 -10.66
N LEU A 762 35.09 16.78 -9.54
CA LEU A 762 36.03 17.61 -8.79
C LEU A 762 37.19 18.09 -9.69
N GLY A 763 37.29 19.40 -9.89
CA GLY A 763 38.39 20.05 -10.65
C GLY A 763 38.22 20.12 -12.17
N SER A 764 37.06 19.74 -12.71
CA SER A 764 36.72 19.85 -14.15
C SER A 764 35.45 20.69 -14.37
N PRO A 765 35.24 21.29 -15.56
CA PRO A 765 34.01 22.02 -15.85
C PRO A 765 32.80 21.08 -15.82
N CYS A 766 31.62 21.63 -15.55
CA CYS A 766 30.36 20.90 -15.56
C CYS A 766 30.19 20.17 -16.90
N SER A 767 29.79 18.89 -16.84
CA SER A 767 29.53 18.08 -18.04
C SER A 767 28.06 17.68 -18.08
N LEU A 768 27.38 18.12 -19.14
CA LEU A 768 26.02 17.70 -19.49
C LEU A 768 26.07 16.27 -20.04
N GLN A 769 25.49 15.32 -19.31
CA GLN A 769 25.49 13.89 -19.66
C GLN A 769 24.29 13.50 -20.52
N ALA A 770 23.12 14.11 -20.28
CA ALA A 770 21.92 13.87 -21.08
C ALA A 770 21.05 15.12 -21.18
N MET A 771 20.38 15.26 -22.32
CA MET A 771 19.37 16.29 -22.58
C MET A 771 18.23 15.64 -23.36
N ARG A 772 17.00 15.77 -22.85
CA ARG A 772 15.80 15.25 -23.52
C ARG A 772 14.67 16.26 -23.41
N LEU A 773 14.04 16.56 -24.54
CA LEU A 773 12.80 17.32 -24.60
C LEU A 773 11.64 16.33 -24.55
N LEU A 774 10.73 16.51 -23.61
CA LEU A 774 9.52 15.71 -23.45
C LEU A 774 8.31 16.59 -23.77
N GLY A 775 7.39 16.06 -24.57
CA GLY A 775 6.14 16.73 -24.95
C GLY A 775 6.15 17.44 -26.32
N PRO A 776 4.96 17.90 -26.77
CA PRO A 776 4.77 18.55 -28.07
C PRO A 776 5.26 20.01 -28.02
N GLY A 777 6.38 20.30 -28.68
CA GLY A 777 6.86 21.66 -28.88
C GLY A 777 8.30 21.73 -29.39
N GLU A 778 8.67 22.87 -29.95
CA GLU A 778 10.03 23.12 -30.45
C GLU A 778 10.65 24.30 -29.69
N LEU A 779 11.94 24.15 -29.32
CA LEU A 779 12.72 25.22 -28.71
C LEU A 779 13.73 25.77 -29.70
N THR A 780 13.86 27.10 -29.76
CA THR A 780 14.91 27.72 -30.57
C THR A 780 16.29 27.51 -29.92
N THR A 781 17.35 27.46 -30.73
CA THR A 781 18.73 27.27 -30.23
C THR A 781 19.16 28.34 -29.22
N VAL A 782 18.60 29.55 -29.30
CA VAL A 782 18.89 30.65 -28.37
C VAL A 782 18.25 30.39 -27.01
N GLN A 783 16.98 29.98 -26.98
CA GLN A 783 16.29 29.61 -25.74
C GLN A 783 16.93 28.39 -25.08
N LEU A 784 17.31 27.39 -25.88
CA LEU A 784 17.96 26.18 -25.38
C LEU A 784 19.27 26.49 -24.66
N ARG A 785 20.13 27.37 -25.22
CA ARG A 785 21.39 27.77 -24.56
C ARG A 785 21.14 28.51 -23.24
N ALA A 786 20.12 29.36 -23.17
CA ALA A 786 19.77 30.06 -21.94
C ALA A 786 19.28 29.08 -20.86
N LEU A 787 18.36 28.17 -21.22
CA LEU A 787 17.81 27.16 -20.32
C LEU A 787 18.86 26.16 -19.83
N ILE A 788 19.84 25.80 -20.66
CA ILE A 788 20.97 24.95 -20.23
C ILE A 788 21.82 25.67 -19.19
N ALA A 789 22.10 26.96 -19.37
CA ALA A 789 22.89 27.74 -18.40
C ALA A 789 22.15 27.92 -17.06
N GLU A 790 20.84 28.12 -17.10
CA GLU A 790 20.00 28.19 -15.89
C GLU A 790 19.86 26.81 -15.23
N GLY A 791 19.63 25.76 -16.02
CA GLY A 791 19.59 24.37 -15.57
C GLY A 791 20.87 23.92 -14.87
N GLU A 792 22.04 24.33 -15.37
CA GLU A 792 23.32 24.07 -14.71
C GLU A 792 23.36 24.66 -13.29
N LYS A 793 22.86 25.89 -13.12
CA LYS A 793 22.82 26.55 -11.81
C LYS A 793 21.94 25.77 -10.83
N TYR A 794 20.74 25.38 -11.25
CA TYR A 794 19.82 24.61 -10.40
C TYR A 794 20.37 23.22 -10.06
N ALA A 795 20.96 22.54 -11.04
CA ALA A 795 21.57 21.23 -10.83
C ALA A 795 22.73 21.30 -9.82
N ARG A 796 23.51 22.39 -9.83
CA ARG A 796 24.59 22.63 -8.88
C ARG A 796 24.08 22.83 -7.45
N ASP A 797 22.98 23.55 -7.29
CA ASP A 797 22.36 23.78 -5.98
C ASP A 797 21.82 22.45 -5.39
N ILE A 798 21.13 21.65 -6.20
CA ILE A 798 20.64 20.32 -5.80
C ILE A 798 21.80 19.39 -5.48
N PHE A 799 22.83 19.36 -6.33
CA PHE A 799 24.03 18.54 -6.13
C PHE A 799 24.69 18.84 -4.78
N THR A 800 24.92 20.13 -4.49
CA THR A 800 25.56 20.55 -3.24
C THR A 800 24.71 20.17 -2.02
N ALA A 801 23.39 20.35 -2.10
CA ALA A 801 22.47 19.99 -1.03
C ALA A 801 22.37 18.46 -0.82
N LEU A 802 22.40 17.69 -1.91
CA LEU A 802 22.34 16.22 -1.88
C LEU A 802 23.64 15.63 -1.33
N GLU A 803 24.81 16.15 -1.74
CA GLU A 803 26.09 15.72 -1.19
C GLU A 803 26.17 15.96 0.31
N ALA A 804 25.75 17.14 0.80
CA ALA A 804 25.73 17.42 2.23
C ALA A 804 24.86 16.40 3.00
N LYS A 805 23.69 16.04 2.47
CA LYS A 805 22.81 15.03 3.08
C LYS A 805 23.40 13.62 3.06
N LEU A 806 24.06 13.23 1.97
CA LEU A 806 24.72 11.92 1.87
C LEU A 806 25.85 11.78 2.89
N HIS A 807 26.66 12.83 3.08
CA HIS A 807 27.72 12.85 4.09
C HIS A 807 27.15 12.78 5.53
N ASP A 808 26.02 13.46 5.79
CA ASP A 808 25.34 13.38 7.09
C ASP A 808 24.79 11.97 7.38
N GLU A 809 24.23 11.29 6.38
CA GLU A 809 23.74 9.90 6.51
C GLU A 809 24.88 8.91 6.73
N ASP A 810 26.00 9.06 6.00
CA ASP A 810 27.21 8.26 6.21
C ASP A 810 27.73 8.43 7.65
N ALA A 811 27.78 9.67 8.16
CA ALA A 811 28.19 9.96 9.53
C ALA A 811 27.25 9.31 10.56
N ARG A 812 25.92 9.40 10.37
CA ARG A 812 24.92 8.74 11.24
C ARG A 812 25.07 7.23 11.27
N ARG A 813 25.37 6.62 10.12
CA ARG A 813 25.60 5.16 10.00
C ARG A 813 26.86 4.74 10.72
N HIS A 814 27.95 5.48 10.57
CA HIS A 814 29.19 5.19 11.30
C HIS A 814 29.01 5.28 12.82
N VAL A 815 28.20 6.22 13.32
CA VAL A 815 27.85 6.30 14.75
C VAL A 815 26.99 5.12 15.20
N LYS A 816 25.89 4.80 14.47
CA LYS A 816 25.05 3.63 14.77
C LYS A 816 25.82 2.31 14.74
N ALA A 817 26.74 2.14 13.80
CA ALA A 817 27.62 0.97 13.74
C ALA A 817 28.53 0.91 14.97
N ARG A 818 29.16 2.03 15.34
CA ARG A 818 30.05 2.10 16.52
C ARG A 818 29.32 1.81 17.83
N ASP A 819 28.10 2.28 17.99
CA ASP A 819 27.27 2.02 19.17
C ASP A 819 26.80 0.55 19.21
N LYS A 820 26.49 -0.05 18.05
CA LYS A 820 26.13 -1.47 17.93
C LYS A 820 27.31 -2.40 18.24
N PHE A 821 28.53 -1.98 17.95
CA PHE A 821 29.76 -2.69 18.33
C PHE A 821 30.18 -2.47 19.79
N ALA A 822 29.77 -1.37 20.44
CA ALA A 822 30.03 -1.14 21.87
C ALA A 822 29.08 -1.92 22.81
N VAL A 823 27.96 -2.42 22.27
CA VAL A 823 26.96 -3.24 22.97
C VAL A 823 27.21 -4.75 22.79
N ARG A 824 28.10 -5.14 21.86
CA ARG A 824 28.64 -6.50 21.73
C ARG A 824 29.94 -6.62 22.51
#